data_AF-A0A7T5RP07-F1
#
_entry.id   AF-A0A7T5RP07-F1
#
_cell.length_a   1.000
_cell.length_b   1.000
_cell.length_c   1.000
_cell.angle_alpha   90.00
_cell.angle_beta   90.00
_cell.angle_gamma   90.00
#
_symmetry.space_group_name_H-M   'P 1'
#
loop_
_entity.id
_entity.type
_entity.pdbx_description
1 polymer ?
#
loop_
_entity_poly.entity_id
_entity_poly.type
_entity_poly.pdbx_seq_one_letter_code
_entity_poly.pdbx_strand_id
1 'polypeptide(L)'
;MRLKKKYFLATILGFLIFFSSQVGNLSNTKAAVASPQLKTEINFFLNQSDTSGYLLWQYSGTTDPAGIIGGDSVDSYSFYGNGTVCATLKEMSQSLPSGKFLGVNVHALSNHLDKLNTVLDDLENNCGTSVIRIFGTSGNGGPGAVKSVLDAAASKGMKVIVAADDYSNIIGPANPDPTNWYRSGYRTTYLPYVLSLARTIGGNPGLFAIELANEPHCSGVIGCVPYYNSWVADVSSQIKAINSSIQVSIGQMGNNTNNRGDSPPPGDYKQSNSVSTIDIGSGHYYTTGERTIVQQAQSQAQSLGKSFYIGEASSTLVVNDNTSTGGNQPPIQTPKPDPFVPCDEVRLSQGNTEFHSLRPYQSSPCNTQMSDEALYCGNDLIVKKTFTVTPSQGTCTSFWPDGSPKTCNFTFDNTINSTNISVDLSNAKFPIMGNTENVPNEYGQGVTPQATDTQKVNEYVSWYLQGSKQKAEEPLTNVQGTDDADTNSDAYKLVNLTGPLRRLLPERLQRVQRYSTIVKATKGMPPPKANGAISDMRIGALNPTLQKESHDETVGCMNNGNGEVFPCTTNTDESERIRLSFFLNKLVGPGGGSPLLEEFPAYQTNGQFDFYKFWQAYLTFNGNPVCIIYGFLCPTDPVGRAQANIFLNIPFSSTEDRLGQTYTNNGLVIDPNLVSQPQSDSQVSNVEFVPTNTKHRLYFAHMQESSELATLIQNTFLPKGVTAFDPSPPSQTFYNSQRCEIKDARSNPGDNLFGNFTQPANSPISGDQTIAGKISYTVKFTCEFPQPTPNQSCINDCIFNLSKAGLPTNTCSSQCPPIQPTCTRTSLTALSIYTQTPKINDVWQQLVEGPSSVFKRIFPQVSPNAPVTEIKDVPGVTQASYSTSSDEVLAGDPGANRAGSQAQLFFPHIGGIYDYFLKDIQTALRPYGVAPDSPGTTAQVSPVSSSVDPGQCRSSIWSGIPIDGFPGPIADAFRAASAKFNIPTCVLTAIASIEGSTMRNLSNTEAQAIARPWTSGPQAEIPDSLYPGLLNKINCYLNSAGAIGPMQITIDSWNGYQDASQGYLGTRVPDRCNAADAIFATAKFLVNGRLPIYGFPAGSGWSDPRKFCAAGQTNYGSCRLDRPTCNNLGTNYCDFLLNYCKGSVNLPSSAKCSDYFPTDPR
;
A
#
# COMPACT_ATOMS: atom_id res chain seq x y z
N MET A 1 59.40 -27.83 14.54
CA MET A 1 57.96 -27.46 14.39
C MET A 1 57.70 -25.92 14.39
N ARG A 2 58.70 -25.06 14.09
CA ARG A 2 58.53 -23.60 13.94
C ARG A 2 58.68 -23.06 12.50
N LEU A 3 59.05 -23.90 11.52
CA LEU A 3 59.16 -23.49 10.10
C LEU A 3 57.85 -23.63 9.30
N LYS A 4 56.89 -24.49 9.69
CA LYS A 4 55.67 -24.72 8.91
C LYS A 4 54.58 -23.64 9.04
N LYS A 5 54.66 -22.75 10.05
CA LYS A 5 53.70 -21.63 10.20
C LYS A 5 54.02 -20.42 9.30
N LYS A 6 55.29 -20.22 8.91
CA LYS A 6 55.67 -19.07 8.07
C LYS A 6 55.29 -19.27 6.60
N TYR A 7 55.33 -20.50 6.09
CA TYR A 7 54.88 -20.79 4.72
C TYR A 7 53.36 -20.71 4.58
N PHE A 8 52.59 -21.16 5.59
CA PHE A 8 51.12 -21.09 5.51
C PHE A 8 50.59 -19.64 5.54
N LEU A 9 51.22 -18.74 6.32
CA LEU A 9 50.87 -17.32 6.31
C LEU A 9 51.30 -16.61 5.01
N ALA A 10 52.46 -16.95 4.45
CA ALA A 10 52.93 -16.36 3.20
C ALA A 10 52.07 -16.77 2.00
N THR A 11 51.56 -18.01 1.97
CA THR A 11 50.66 -18.47 0.91
C THR A 11 49.28 -17.80 0.99
N ILE A 12 48.76 -17.56 2.20
CA ILE A 12 47.48 -16.83 2.39
C ILE A 12 47.63 -15.34 2.06
N LEU A 13 48.76 -14.72 2.42
CA LEU A 13 49.03 -13.32 2.07
C LEU A 13 49.27 -13.15 0.55
N GLY A 14 49.94 -14.12 -0.09
CA GLY A 14 50.09 -14.16 -1.55
C GLY A 14 48.76 -14.37 -2.29
N PHE A 15 47.86 -15.20 -1.76
CA PHE A 15 46.52 -15.39 -2.33
C PHE A 15 45.63 -14.14 -2.18
N LEU A 16 45.76 -13.41 -1.08
CA LEU A 16 45.02 -12.16 -0.83
C LEU A 16 45.51 -10.99 -1.69
N ILE A 17 46.82 -10.91 -1.99
CA ILE A 17 47.40 -9.85 -2.83
C ILE A 17 47.15 -10.11 -4.34
N PHE A 18 47.06 -11.38 -4.76
CA PHE A 18 46.74 -11.71 -6.15
C PHE A 18 45.25 -11.53 -6.48
N PHE A 19 44.34 -11.70 -5.50
CA PHE A 19 42.92 -11.38 -5.70
C PHE A 19 42.59 -9.89 -5.54
N SER A 20 43.33 -9.13 -4.73
CA SER A 20 43.09 -7.68 -4.62
C SER A 20 43.51 -6.89 -5.87
N SER A 21 44.42 -7.42 -6.68
CA SER A 21 44.90 -6.76 -7.91
C SER A 21 44.13 -7.13 -9.19
N GLN A 22 43.18 -8.08 -9.13
CA GLN A 22 42.31 -8.46 -10.27
C GLN A 22 40.81 -8.22 -10.01
N VAL A 23 40.41 -7.84 -8.79
CA VAL A 23 38.99 -7.50 -8.46
C VAL A 23 38.77 -5.97 -8.37
N GLY A 24 39.83 -5.16 -8.47
CA GLY A 24 39.76 -3.70 -8.39
C GLY A 24 39.22 -2.97 -9.63
N ASN A 25 38.67 -3.67 -10.63
CA ASN A 25 38.19 -3.06 -11.88
C ASN A 25 36.80 -3.54 -12.35
N LEU A 26 35.99 -4.17 -11.48
CA LEU A 26 34.64 -4.62 -11.84
C LEU A 26 33.54 -4.23 -10.84
N SER A 27 33.75 -3.17 -10.04
CA SER A 27 32.71 -2.62 -9.18
C SER A 27 32.69 -1.08 -9.22
N ASN A 28 32.15 -0.52 -10.30
CA ASN A 28 31.45 0.78 -10.32
C ASN A 28 30.88 1.13 -11.70
N THR A 29 30.21 0.19 -12.36
CA THR A 29 29.30 0.51 -13.48
C THR A 29 27.90 0.83 -12.94
N LYS A 30 27.80 1.83 -12.05
CA LYS A 30 26.54 2.56 -11.76
C LYS A 30 26.46 3.86 -12.58
N ALA A 31 27.03 3.87 -13.78
CA ALA A 31 27.02 5.00 -14.69
C ALA A 31 26.40 4.58 -16.03
N ALA A 32 25.13 4.95 -16.27
CA ALA A 32 24.58 5.09 -17.63
C ALA A 32 23.15 5.67 -17.70
N VAL A 33 22.31 5.53 -16.67
CA VAL A 33 20.85 5.69 -16.88
C VAL A 33 20.35 7.15 -16.85
N ALA A 34 21.06 8.12 -16.27
CA ALA A 34 20.61 9.52 -16.22
C ALA A 34 21.08 10.40 -17.39
N SER A 35 22.02 9.94 -18.21
CA SER A 35 22.66 10.75 -19.26
C SER A 35 21.74 11.03 -20.46
N PRO A 36 21.05 10.03 -21.05
CA PRO A 36 20.25 10.26 -22.26
C PRO A 36 19.07 11.21 -22.04
N GLN A 37 18.34 11.05 -20.94
CA GLN A 37 17.18 11.86 -20.63
C GLN A 37 17.59 13.29 -20.28
N LEU A 38 18.72 13.49 -19.59
CA LEU A 38 19.22 14.83 -19.28
C LEU A 38 19.57 15.57 -20.57
N LYS A 39 20.19 14.87 -21.53
CA LYS A 39 20.43 15.42 -22.87
C LYS A 39 19.14 15.75 -23.59
N THR A 40 18.13 14.87 -23.54
CA THR A 40 16.82 15.13 -24.14
C THR A 40 16.18 16.38 -23.56
N GLU A 41 16.25 16.55 -22.24
CA GLU A 41 15.67 17.70 -21.55
C GLU A 41 16.41 19.00 -21.87
N ILE A 42 17.74 18.99 -21.81
CA ILE A 42 18.56 20.14 -22.23
C ILE A 42 18.26 20.50 -23.69
N ASN A 43 18.21 19.52 -24.59
CA ASN A 43 17.89 19.74 -26.00
C ASN A 43 16.47 20.26 -26.21
N PHE A 44 15.51 19.83 -25.40
CA PHE A 44 14.12 20.30 -25.52
C PHE A 44 14.02 21.83 -25.44
N PHE A 45 14.68 22.43 -24.44
CA PHE A 45 14.73 23.88 -24.28
C PHE A 45 15.75 24.53 -25.22
N LEU A 46 16.99 24.01 -25.28
CA LEU A 46 18.06 24.63 -26.06
C LEU A 46 17.93 24.44 -27.57
N ASN A 47 17.00 23.64 -28.09
CA ASN A 47 16.71 23.63 -29.54
C ASN A 47 15.74 24.74 -29.95
N GLN A 48 15.08 25.42 -29.01
CA GLN A 48 14.26 26.59 -29.30
C GLN A 48 15.17 27.81 -29.53
N SER A 49 14.91 28.59 -30.58
CA SER A 49 15.84 29.64 -31.05
C SER A 49 16.11 30.77 -30.06
N ASP A 50 15.25 30.95 -29.07
CA ASP A 50 15.20 32.04 -28.10
C ASP A 50 15.73 31.67 -26.71
N THR A 51 15.90 30.37 -26.41
CA THR A 51 16.47 29.94 -25.14
C THR A 51 17.97 30.11 -25.18
N SER A 52 18.47 31.06 -24.38
CA SER A 52 19.88 31.40 -24.25
C SER A 52 20.63 30.43 -23.34
N GLY A 53 19.98 29.79 -22.39
CA GLY A 53 20.69 28.84 -21.54
C GLY A 53 19.83 28.00 -20.62
N TYR A 54 20.48 27.01 -20.04
CA TYR A 54 19.86 26.03 -19.17
C TYR A 54 20.76 25.77 -17.96
N LEU A 55 20.25 26.05 -16.75
CA LEU A 55 20.97 25.81 -15.50
C LEU A 55 20.34 24.65 -14.74
N LEU A 56 21.17 23.69 -14.35
CA LEU A 56 20.75 22.62 -13.43
C LEU A 56 20.80 23.10 -11.99
N TRP A 57 19.71 22.85 -11.27
CA TRP A 57 19.67 22.97 -9.82
C TRP A 57 19.96 21.61 -9.19
N GLN A 58 20.89 21.63 -8.24
CA GLN A 58 21.06 20.57 -7.28
C GLN A 58 20.93 21.22 -5.91
N TYR A 59 20.19 20.59 -5.01
CA TYR A 59 20.30 20.91 -3.59
C TYR A 59 21.73 20.58 -3.20
N SER A 60 22.63 21.56 -3.23
CA SER A 60 23.74 21.53 -2.31
C SER A 60 23.11 21.74 -0.94
N GLY A 61 22.61 20.66 -0.34
CA GLY A 61 22.77 20.51 1.10
C GLY A 61 24.20 20.94 1.42
N THR A 62 24.41 21.52 2.58
CA THR A 62 25.69 22.06 3.05
C THR A 62 26.78 20.98 3.19
N THR A 63 26.77 19.93 2.37
CA THR A 63 27.07 18.56 2.72
C THR A 63 27.65 17.83 1.51
N ASP A 64 28.87 18.23 1.12
CA ASP A 64 29.68 17.59 0.08
C ASP A 64 30.50 16.39 0.63
N PRO A 65 30.51 15.21 -0.01
CA PRO A 65 31.37 14.07 0.32
C PRO A 65 32.89 14.31 0.18
N ALA A 66 33.33 15.31 -0.59
CA ALA A 66 34.74 15.63 -0.79
C ALA A 66 35.30 16.64 0.22
N GLY A 67 34.48 17.16 1.14
CA GLY A 67 34.89 18.20 2.10
C GLY A 67 35.20 19.56 1.45
N ILE A 68 34.92 19.71 0.16
CA ILE A 68 35.05 20.96 -0.56
C ILE A 68 33.94 21.90 -0.11
N ILE A 69 32.74 21.51 0.31
CA ILE A 69 31.86 22.40 1.11
C ILE A 69 31.01 21.57 2.12
N GLY A 70 31.54 21.32 3.32
CA GLY A 70 30.70 21.23 4.53
C GLY A 70 29.96 19.95 4.98
N GLY A 71 30.06 18.76 4.35
CA GLY A 71 29.78 17.43 4.98
C GLY A 71 28.35 16.95 5.31
N ASP A 72 27.85 15.98 4.52
CA ASP A 72 26.94 14.84 4.85
C ASP A 72 26.74 13.97 3.57
N SER A 73 26.65 12.65 3.73
CA SER A 73 27.16 11.68 2.73
C SER A 73 26.12 11.01 1.80
N VAL A 74 25.08 11.72 1.33
CA VAL A 74 23.96 11.07 0.59
C VAL A 74 23.62 11.65 -0.78
N ASP A 75 24.38 12.63 -1.30
CA ASP A 75 24.06 13.25 -2.57
C ASP A 75 24.70 12.51 -3.76
N SER A 76 23.89 11.72 -4.48
CA SER A 76 24.30 10.89 -5.61
C SER A 76 24.49 11.66 -6.92
N TYR A 77 24.29 12.99 -6.93
CA TYR A 77 24.29 13.80 -8.15
C TYR A 77 25.31 14.94 -8.17
N SER A 78 26.34 14.92 -7.30
CA SER A 78 27.30 16.03 -7.18
C SER A 78 27.88 16.45 -8.54
N PHE A 79 27.80 17.75 -8.85
CA PHE A 79 28.57 18.36 -9.95
C PHE A 79 30.09 18.17 -9.76
N TYR A 80 30.51 17.83 -8.54
CA TYR A 80 31.89 17.63 -8.16
C TYR A 80 32.38 16.20 -8.42
N GLY A 81 33.59 16.06 -8.98
CA GLY A 81 34.33 14.80 -9.00
C GLY A 81 34.03 13.85 -10.17
N ASN A 82 33.88 14.36 -11.40
CA ASN A 82 33.58 13.56 -12.60
C ASN A 82 32.27 12.73 -12.51
N GLY A 83 31.26 13.28 -11.82
CA GLY A 83 29.91 12.70 -11.80
C GLY A 83 29.28 12.63 -13.20
N THR A 84 28.30 11.75 -13.38
CA THR A 84 27.61 11.51 -14.67
C THR A 84 26.89 12.76 -15.20
N VAL A 85 26.36 13.60 -14.30
CA VAL A 85 25.75 14.90 -14.66
C VAL A 85 26.80 15.83 -15.26
N CYS A 86 27.94 15.99 -14.59
CA CYS A 86 29.05 16.82 -15.04
C CYS A 86 29.59 16.35 -16.41
N ALA A 87 29.77 15.04 -16.60
CA ALA A 87 30.18 14.48 -17.89
C ALA A 87 29.15 14.77 -19.00
N THR A 88 27.85 14.71 -18.69
CA THR A 88 26.77 15.02 -19.63
C THR A 88 26.75 16.50 -20.00
N LEU A 89 26.90 17.40 -19.01
CA LEU A 89 27.04 18.83 -19.26
C LEU A 89 28.25 19.12 -20.14
N LYS A 90 29.40 18.46 -19.89
CA LYS A 90 30.61 18.67 -20.68
C LYS A 90 30.42 18.24 -22.13
N GLU A 91 29.82 17.07 -22.35
CA GLU A 91 29.50 16.61 -23.70
C GLU A 91 28.55 17.56 -24.42
N MET A 92 27.48 18.01 -23.75
CA MET A 92 26.49 18.91 -24.33
C MET A 92 27.06 20.30 -24.61
N SER A 93 27.93 20.81 -23.72
CA SER A 93 28.55 22.13 -23.86
C SER A 93 29.35 22.27 -25.17
N GLN A 94 29.96 21.17 -25.63
CA GLN A 94 30.77 21.12 -26.84
C GLN A 94 29.93 21.19 -28.13
N SER A 95 28.62 20.88 -28.05
CA SER A 95 27.70 20.89 -29.19
C SER A 95 26.72 22.07 -29.17
N LEU A 96 26.83 22.98 -28.20
CA LEU A 96 25.92 24.12 -28.10
C LEU A 96 26.06 25.08 -29.29
N PRO A 97 24.93 25.54 -29.86
CA PRO A 97 24.92 26.65 -30.80
C PRO A 97 25.56 27.91 -30.19
N SER A 98 26.20 28.73 -31.04
CA SER A 98 26.76 30.01 -30.62
C SER A 98 25.70 30.89 -29.95
N GLY A 99 26.05 31.49 -28.81
CA GLY A 99 25.14 32.31 -28.00
C GLY A 99 24.28 31.54 -26.99
N LYS A 100 24.41 30.20 -26.94
CA LYS A 100 23.78 29.37 -25.90
C LYS A 100 24.77 28.94 -24.83
N PHE A 101 24.28 28.71 -23.61
CA PHE A 101 25.11 28.26 -22.50
C PHE A 101 24.47 27.15 -21.68
N LEU A 102 25.33 26.39 -21.01
CA LEU A 102 24.97 25.47 -19.94
C LEU A 102 25.56 25.96 -18.62
N GLY A 103 24.77 25.81 -17.57
CA GLY A 103 25.13 26.27 -16.26
C GLY A 103 24.70 25.37 -15.12
N VAL A 104 25.17 25.73 -13.94
CA VAL A 104 24.76 25.12 -12.68
C VAL A 104 24.48 26.21 -11.65
N ASN A 105 23.65 25.88 -10.68
CA ASN A 105 23.41 26.76 -9.56
C ASN A 105 24.31 26.39 -8.37
N VAL A 106 25.07 27.37 -7.88
CA VAL A 106 25.99 27.26 -6.74
C VAL A 106 25.71 28.41 -5.76
N HIS A 107 24.45 28.49 -5.32
CA HIS A 107 23.86 29.60 -4.60
C HIS A 107 24.74 30.18 -3.47
N ALA A 108 25.44 29.35 -2.70
CA ALA A 108 26.24 29.75 -1.55
C ALA A 108 27.71 30.12 -1.84
N LEU A 109 28.16 30.11 -3.10
CA LEU A 109 29.59 30.26 -3.45
C LEU A 109 30.20 31.59 -2.93
N SER A 110 29.40 32.66 -2.85
CA SER A 110 29.82 33.95 -2.29
C SER A 110 30.20 33.89 -0.80
N ASN A 111 29.74 32.88 -0.06
CA ASN A 111 30.16 32.62 1.33
C ASN A 111 31.43 31.78 1.46
N HIS A 112 31.91 31.21 0.35
CA HIS A 112 33.01 30.25 0.31
C HIS A 112 34.13 30.72 -0.62
N LEU A 113 34.57 31.97 -0.44
CA LEU A 113 35.64 32.57 -1.25
C LEU A 113 36.97 31.81 -1.15
N ASP A 114 37.19 31.10 -0.04
CA ASP A 114 38.34 30.21 0.15
C ASP A 114 38.39 29.04 -0.83
N LYS A 115 37.24 28.71 -1.45
CA LYS A 115 37.06 27.55 -2.34
C LYS A 115 36.63 27.93 -3.75
N LEU A 116 36.49 29.24 -3.98
CA LEU A 116 36.02 29.84 -5.21
C LEU A 116 36.75 29.30 -6.44
N ASN A 117 38.08 29.35 -6.45
CA ASN A 117 38.85 28.90 -7.62
C ASN A 117 38.70 27.39 -7.82
N THR A 118 38.75 26.59 -6.76
CA THR A 118 38.57 25.14 -6.83
C THR A 118 37.23 24.76 -7.46
N VAL A 119 36.14 25.40 -7.03
CA VAL A 119 34.80 25.15 -7.57
C VAL A 119 34.71 25.57 -9.04
N LEU A 120 35.19 26.77 -9.37
CA LEU A 120 35.14 27.26 -10.75
C LEU A 120 36.03 26.43 -11.69
N ASP A 121 37.21 26.02 -11.25
CA ASP A 121 38.12 25.15 -12.00
C ASP A 121 37.46 23.80 -12.30
N ASP A 122 36.75 23.20 -11.34
CA ASP A 122 36.07 21.93 -11.53
C ASP A 122 34.90 22.06 -12.53
N LEU A 123 34.06 23.09 -12.37
CA LEU A 123 32.92 23.33 -13.25
C LEU A 123 33.34 23.64 -14.70
N GLU A 124 34.39 24.44 -14.87
CA GLU A 124 34.97 24.76 -16.18
C GLU A 124 35.57 23.51 -16.82
N ASN A 125 36.52 22.86 -16.13
CA ASN A 125 37.34 21.81 -16.73
C ASN A 125 36.61 20.48 -16.85
N ASN A 126 35.77 20.12 -15.87
CA ASN A 126 35.15 18.81 -15.79
C ASN A 126 33.69 18.82 -16.27
N CYS A 127 32.96 19.93 -16.12
CA CYS A 127 31.55 20.00 -16.52
C CYS A 127 31.29 20.82 -17.79
N GLY A 128 32.28 21.54 -18.32
CA GLY A 128 32.08 22.42 -19.48
C GLY A 128 31.08 23.56 -19.22
N THR A 129 30.90 23.91 -17.95
CA THR A 129 29.99 24.97 -17.53
C THR A 129 30.55 26.34 -17.93
N SER A 130 29.72 27.19 -18.53
CA SER A 130 30.11 28.56 -18.92
C SER A 130 29.38 29.65 -18.15
N VAL A 131 28.29 29.30 -17.46
CA VAL A 131 27.52 30.21 -16.59
C VAL A 131 27.23 29.54 -15.26
N ILE A 132 27.40 30.27 -14.16
CA ILE A 132 26.93 29.84 -12.85
C ILE A 132 25.87 30.80 -12.32
N ARG A 133 24.98 30.31 -11.46
CA ARG A 133 24.04 31.15 -10.71
C ARG A 133 24.37 31.12 -9.23
N ILE A 134 24.39 32.30 -8.60
CA ILE A 134 24.68 32.47 -7.17
C ILE A 134 23.67 33.39 -6.50
N PHE A 135 23.59 33.31 -5.17
CA PHE A 135 22.90 34.31 -4.38
C PHE A 135 23.83 35.49 -4.07
N GLY A 136 23.36 36.69 -4.39
CA GLY A 136 23.94 37.96 -4.01
C GLY A 136 23.13 38.66 -2.94
N THR A 137 22.56 37.93 -1.97
CA THR A 137 21.78 38.49 -0.86
C THR A 137 22.66 39.18 0.19
N SER A 138 22.08 40.03 1.04
CA SER A 138 22.84 40.68 2.13
C SER A 138 23.44 39.69 3.13
N GLY A 139 22.86 38.49 3.25
CA GLY A 139 23.38 37.41 4.10
C GLY A 139 24.53 36.63 3.47
N ASN A 140 24.73 36.73 2.15
CA ASN A 140 25.69 35.91 1.40
C ASN A 140 26.96 36.69 1.03
N GLY A 141 27.67 37.19 2.05
CA GLY A 141 28.93 37.94 1.91
C GLY A 141 28.80 39.36 1.32
N GLY A 142 27.61 39.75 0.84
CA GLY A 142 27.30 41.06 0.31
C GLY A 142 27.99 41.39 -1.04
N PRO A 143 27.88 42.65 -1.52
CA PRO A 143 28.33 43.03 -2.86
C PRO A 143 29.82 42.79 -3.13
N GLY A 144 30.67 42.91 -2.11
CA GLY A 144 32.11 42.67 -2.22
C GLY A 144 32.43 41.21 -2.50
N ALA A 145 31.77 40.28 -1.81
CA ALA A 145 31.96 38.84 -2.05
C ALA A 145 31.45 38.43 -3.43
N VAL A 146 30.28 38.94 -3.85
CA VAL A 146 29.75 38.73 -5.20
C VAL A 146 30.73 39.24 -6.25
N LYS A 147 31.34 40.42 -6.04
CA LYS A 147 32.38 40.95 -6.94
C LYS A 147 33.57 40.01 -7.04
N SER A 148 34.03 39.42 -5.93
CA SER A 148 35.12 38.45 -5.94
C SER A 148 34.78 37.21 -6.77
N VAL A 149 33.55 36.69 -6.66
CA VAL A 149 33.09 35.57 -7.50
C VAL A 149 33.08 35.94 -8.97
N LEU A 150 32.58 37.15 -9.30
CA LEU A 150 32.57 37.66 -10.67
C LEU A 150 33.97 37.86 -11.26
N ASP A 151 34.90 38.43 -10.48
CA ASP A 151 36.30 38.62 -10.91
C ASP A 151 36.96 37.27 -11.22
N ALA A 152 36.74 36.26 -10.36
CA ALA A 152 37.27 34.91 -10.57
C ALA A 152 36.63 34.21 -11.78
N ALA A 153 35.29 34.27 -11.91
CA ALA A 153 34.58 33.73 -13.06
C ALA A 153 35.04 34.38 -14.38
N ALA A 154 35.19 35.71 -14.39
CA ALA A 154 35.67 36.46 -15.56
C ALA A 154 37.09 36.02 -15.98
N SER A 155 37.97 35.76 -15.01
CA SER A 155 39.34 35.27 -15.27
C SER A 155 39.38 33.90 -15.97
N LYS A 156 38.27 33.14 -15.88
CA LYS A 156 38.06 31.82 -16.50
C LYS A 156 37.12 31.87 -17.71
N GLY A 157 36.75 33.08 -18.16
CA GLY A 157 35.80 33.26 -19.26
C GLY A 157 34.36 32.83 -18.93
N MET A 158 34.05 32.53 -17.66
CA MET A 158 32.71 32.19 -17.20
C MET A 158 31.89 33.45 -16.92
N LYS A 159 30.56 33.31 -16.92
CA LYS A 159 29.63 34.35 -16.49
C LYS A 159 28.84 33.95 -15.25
N VAL A 160 28.29 34.94 -14.55
CA VAL A 160 27.54 34.74 -13.31
C VAL A 160 26.18 35.43 -13.39
N ILE A 161 25.12 34.68 -13.10
CA ILE A 161 23.78 35.20 -12.80
C ILE A 161 23.71 35.43 -11.29
N VAL A 162 23.30 36.63 -10.88
CA VAL A 162 23.26 37.02 -9.46
C VAL A 162 21.82 37.28 -9.04
N ALA A 163 21.25 36.41 -8.21
CA ALA A 163 19.95 36.66 -7.58
C ALA A 163 20.13 37.60 -6.38
N ALA A 164 19.53 38.79 -6.45
CA ALA A 164 19.80 39.85 -5.47
C ALA A 164 19.18 39.61 -4.08
N ASP A 165 18.20 38.72 -3.99
CA ASP A 165 17.58 38.28 -2.73
C ASP A 165 16.99 36.86 -2.88
N ASP A 166 16.61 36.23 -1.77
CA ASP A 166 15.91 34.93 -1.77
C ASP A 166 14.45 35.07 -1.33
N TYR A 167 13.53 34.64 -2.19
CA TYR A 167 12.08 34.69 -1.97
C TYR A 167 11.50 33.29 -1.71
N SER A 168 12.31 32.33 -1.27
CA SER A 168 11.82 31.00 -0.90
C SER A 168 10.67 31.10 0.14
N ASN A 169 9.65 30.24 -0.01
CA ASN A 169 8.35 30.23 0.69
C ASN A 169 8.40 30.29 2.25
N ILE A 170 9.58 30.23 2.85
CA ILE A 170 9.77 30.07 4.29
C ILE A 170 10.53 31.26 4.91
N ILE A 171 11.43 31.95 4.20
CA ILE A 171 12.40 32.90 4.82
C ILE A 171 12.55 34.24 4.06
N GLY A 172 11.82 34.48 2.97
CA GLY A 172 11.95 35.71 2.19
C GLY A 172 11.44 36.99 2.91
N PRO A 173 11.96 38.18 2.56
CA PRO A 173 11.65 39.46 3.22
C PRO A 173 10.19 39.91 3.07
N ALA A 174 9.44 39.26 2.20
CA ALA A 174 8.04 39.53 1.93
C ALA A 174 7.07 38.56 2.62
N ASN A 175 7.57 37.53 3.30
CA ASN A 175 6.74 36.66 4.13
C ASN A 175 6.46 37.35 5.48
N PRO A 176 5.21 37.39 5.99
CA PRO A 176 3.97 36.78 5.48
C PRO A 176 3.08 37.70 4.64
N ASP A 177 3.49 38.93 4.36
CA ASP A 177 2.67 39.93 3.68
C ASP A 177 3.32 40.43 2.37
N PRO A 178 3.26 39.63 1.29
CA PRO A 178 3.88 40.00 0.03
C PRO A 178 3.24 41.27 -0.56
N THR A 179 1.94 41.51 -0.29
CA THR A 179 1.23 42.69 -0.80
C THR A 179 1.85 43.97 -0.27
N ASN A 180 2.03 44.08 1.06
CA ASN A 180 2.61 45.30 1.64
C ASN A 180 4.12 45.42 1.35
N TRP A 181 4.82 44.28 1.25
CA TRP A 181 6.22 44.30 0.86
C TRP A 181 6.42 44.88 -0.55
N TYR A 182 5.71 44.36 -1.57
CA TYR A 182 5.80 44.91 -2.93
C TYR A 182 5.21 46.32 -3.07
N ARG A 183 4.23 46.69 -2.23
CA ARG A 183 3.65 48.04 -2.28
C ARG A 183 4.68 49.10 -1.90
N SER A 184 5.44 48.87 -0.84
CA SER A 184 6.41 49.85 -0.34
C SER A 184 7.52 49.28 0.53
N GLY A 185 7.35 48.09 1.12
CA GLY A 185 8.33 47.50 2.04
C GLY A 185 9.71 47.28 1.43
N TYR A 186 9.81 46.90 0.15
CA TYR A 186 11.09 46.69 -0.51
C TYR A 186 11.96 47.96 -0.59
N ARG A 187 11.38 49.16 -0.50
CA ARG A 187 12.11 50.43 -0.68
C ARG A 187 13.04 50.77 0.48
N THR A 188 12.84 50.17 1.67
CA THR A 188 13.56 50.55 2.89
C THR A 188 14.92 49.85 3.01
N THR A 189 14.97 48.54 2.79
CA THR A 189 16.19 47.74 2.98
C THR A 189 16.65 47.08 1.69
N TYR A 190 15.72 46.43 0.98
CA TYR A 190 16.03 45.68 -0.24
C TYR A 190 16.54 46.59 -1.36
N LEU A 191 15.82 47.65 -1.72
CA LEU A 191 16.19 48.52 -2.84
C LEU A 191 17.57 49.18 -2.62
N PRO A 192 17.88 49.81 -1.46
CA PRO A 192 19.22 50.33 -1.20
C PRO A 192 20.32 49.27 -1.35
N TYR A 193 20.05 48.04 -0.91
CA TYR A 193 20.97 46.92 -1.06
C TYR A 193 21.18 46.54 -2.54
N VAL A 194 20.10 46.35 -3.30
CA VAL A 194 20.19 46.01 -4.73
C VAL A 194 20.89 47.10 -5.54
N LEU A 195 20.68 48.38 -5.23
CA LEU A 195 21.40 49.48 -5.88
C LEU A 195 22.88 49.49 -5.49
N SER A 196 23.23 49.14 -4.26
CA SER A 196 24.63 48.96 -3.84
C SER A 196 25.29 47.81 -4.59
N LEU A 197 24.58 46.68 -4.71
CA LEU A 197 25.01 45.52 -5.49
C LEU A 197 25.25 45.91 -6.95
N ALA A 198 24.27 46.50 -7.62
CA ALA A 198 24.35 46.91 -9.02
C ALA A 198 25.50 47.91 -9.30
N ARG A 199 25.74 48.89 -8.42
CA ARG A 199 26.91 49.80 -8.54
C ARG A 199 28.23 49.06 -8.42
N THR A 200 28.29 48.05 -7.56
CA THR A 200 29.51 47.29 -7.30
C THR A 200 29.86 46.34 -8.46
N ILE A 201 28.85 45.70 -9.04
CA ILE A 201 29.06 44.61 -10.01
C ILE A 201 28.74 44.98 -11.46
N GLY A 202 28.06 46.10 -11.70
CA GLY A 202 27.46 46.42 -12.99
C GLY A 202 28.43 46.61 -14.16
N GLY A 203 29.70 46.90 -13.89
CA GLY A 203 30.77 46.99 -14.90
C GLY A 203 31.64 45.74 -15.00
N ASN A 204 31.33 44.68 -14.25
CA ASN A 204 32.16 43.50 -14.18
C ASN A 204 31.97 42.62 -15.43
N PRO A 205 33.04 42.25 -16.16
CA PRO A 205 32.94 41.39 -17.33
C PRO A 205 32.43 39.98 -17.02
N GLY A 206 32.49 39.52 -15.77
CA GLY A 206 31.93 38.23 -15.34
C GLY A 206 30.41 38.25 -15.16
N LEU A 207 29.75 39.41 -15.19
CA LEU A 207 28.30 39.50 -14.96
C LEU A 207 27.53 39.06 -16.22
N PHE A 208 26.62 38.09 -16.06
CA PHE A 208 25.61 37.75 -17.08
C PHE A 208 24.39 38.64 -16.92
N ALA A 209 23.70 38.51 -15.78
CA ALA A 209 22.50 39.26 -15.44
C ALA A 209 22.34 39.40 -13.92
N ILE A 210 21.57 40.40 -13.50
CA ILE A 210 21.03 40.49 -12.14
C ILE A 210 19.58 40.01 -12.18
N GLU A 211 19.25 39.00 -11.38
CA GLU A 211 17.86 38.66 -11.11
C GLU A 211 17.36 39.49 -9.93
N LEU A 212 16.17 40.06 -10.04
CA LEU A 212 15.61 40.88 -8.98
C LEU A 212 15.50 40.08 -7.66
N ALA A 213 15.05 38.83 -7.71
CA ALA A 213 15.09 37.92 -6.57
C ALA A 213 15.03 36.46 -7.06
N ASN A 214 15.38 35.51 -6.20
CA ASN A 214 15.09 34.10 -6.43
C ASN A 214 13.60 33.82 -6.16
N GLU A 215 12.86 33.41 -7.18
CA GLU A 215 11.45 32.98 -7.10
C GLU A 215 10.45 34.00 -6.52
N PRO A 216 10.47 35.29 -6.90
CA PRO A 216 9.54 36.26 -6.33
C PRO A 216 8.10 35.99 -6.78
N HIS A 217 7.17 35.82 -5.85
CA HIS A 217 5.74 35.56 -6.11
C HIS A 217 4.79 36.28 -5.14
N CYS A 218 3.50 36.29 -5.45
CA CYS A 218 2.42 36.91 -4.66
C CYS A 218 1.67 35.93 -3.73
N SER A 219 2.18 34.72 -3.51
CA SER A 219 1.56 33.68 -2.66
C SER A 219 0.05 33.49 -2.90
N GLY A 220 -0.37 33.53 -4.17
CA GLY A 220 -1.78 33.38 -4.57
C GLY A 220 -2.67 34.62 -4.45
N VAL A 221 -2.18 35.71 -3.86
CA VAL A 221 -2.97 36.92 -3.65
C VAL A 221 -3.09 37.73 -4.94
N ILE A 222 -4.26 37.71 -5.58
CA ILE A 222 -4.52 38.44 -6.85
C ILE A 222 -4.26 39.95 -6.67
N GLY A 223 -4.67 40.53 -5.55
CA GLY A 223 -4.47 41.95 -5.24
C GLY A 223 -3.01 42.37 -5.07
N CYS A 224 -2.07 41.43 -4.97
CA CYS A 224 -0.64 41.69 -4.90
C CYS A 224 -0.01 41.93 -6.29
N VAL A 225 -0.56 41.35 -7.37
CA VAL A 225 0.03 41.37 -8.72
C VAL A 225 0.32 42.80 -9.25
N PRO A 226 -0.57 43.80 -9.07
CA PRO A 226 -0.25 45.17 -9.48
C PRO A 226 0.97 45.76 -8.76
N TYR A 227 1.14 45.44 -7.48
CA TYR A 227 2.29 45.90 -6.68
C TYR A 227 3.56 45.14 -7.06
N TYR A 228 3.45 43.84 -7.32
CA TYR A 228 4.54 43.03 -7.90
C TYR A 228 5.08 43.65 -9.18
N ASN A 229 4.21 43.94 -10.14
CA ASN A 229 4.62 44.56 -11.41
C ASN A 229 5.21 45.97 -11.20
N SER A 230 4.69 46.73 -10.25
CA SER A 230 5.23 48.04 -9.88
C SER A 230 6.64 47.94 -9.27
N TRP A 231 6.88 46.93 -8.43
CA TRP A 231 8.21 46.61 -7.90
C TRP A 231 9.18 46.21 -9.01
N VAL A 232 8.77 45.30 -9.92
CA VAL A 232 9.60 44.91 -11.08
C VAL A 232 10.02 46.14 -11.87
N ALA A 233 9.08 47.04 -12.21
CA ALA A 233 9.36 48.25 -12.97
C ALA A 233 10.27 49.24 -12.20
N ASP A 234 10.01 49.46 -10.91
CA ASP A 234 10.78 50.40 -10.08
C ASP A 234 12.23 49.94 -9.88
N VAL A 235 12.45 48.67 -9.51
CA VAL A 235 13.79 48.17 -9.20
C VAL A 235 14.62 48.02 -10.48
N SER A 236 14.05 47.41 -11.52
CA SER A 236 14.78 47.23 -12.79
C SER A 236 15.15 48.57 -13.44
N SER A 237 14.27 49.57 -13.43
CA SER A 237 14.59 50.90 -13.97
C SER A 237 15.70 51.61 -13.19
N GLN A 238 15.77 51.45 -11.86
CA GLN A 238 16.85 52.01 -11.06
C GLN A 238 18.18 51.28 -11.26
N ILE A 239 18.17 49.96 -11.48
CA ILE A 239 19.37 49.21 -11.90
C ILE A 239 19.87 49.73 -13.25
N LYS A 240 18.96 49.91 -14.22
CA LYS A 240 19.29 50.45 -15.55
C LYS A 240 19.79 51.89 -15.50
N ALA A 241 19.32 52.70 -14.56
CA ALA A 241 19.83 54.06 -14.35
C ALA A 241 21.28 54.09 -13.80
N ILE A 242 21.70 53.06 -13.07
CA ILE A 242 23.10 52.90 -12.64
C ILE A 242 23.97 52.50 -13.82
N ASN A 243 23.56 51.49 -14.57
CA ASN A 243 24.23 51.09 -15.80
C ASN A 243 23.23 50.41 -16.74
N SER A 244 22.98 51.04 -17.88
CA SER A 244 22.03 50.55 -18.88
C SER A 244 22.46 49.24 -19.54
N SER A 245 23.75 48.87 -19.46
CA SER A 245 24.29 47.64 -20.02
C SER A 245 24.03 46.39 -19.18
N ILE A 246 23.62 46.54 -17.91
CA ILE A 246 23.31 45.40 -17.03
C ILE A 246 22.08 44.68 -17.59
N GLN A 247 22.18 43.38 -17.88
CA GLN A 247 21.01 42.57 -18.17
C GLN A 247 20.22 42.32 -16.88
N VAL A 248 18.91 42.53 -16.92
CA VAL A 248 18.02 42.33 -15.78
C VAL A 248 16.98 41.26 -16.11
N SER A 249 16.83 40.30 -15.22
CA SER A 249 15.76 39.30 -15.21
C SER A 249 15.02 39.33 -13.87
N ILE A 250 13.90 38.62 -13.77
CA ILE A 250 13.09 38.62 -12.54
C ILE A 250 13.50 37.47 -11.60
N GLY A 251 13.84 36.29 -12.12
CA GLY A 251 14.14 35.08 -11.35
C GLY A 251 12.92 34.20 -11.03
N GLN A 252 11.92 34.21 -11.92
CA GLN A 252 10.60 33.59 -11.70
C GLN A 252 10.60 32.06 -11.75
N MET A 253 9.68 31.45 -11.00
CA MET A 253 9.37 30.01 -11.02
C MET A 253 8.12 29.74 -11.85
N GLY A 254 8.11 28.66 -12.64
CA GLY A 254 6.90 28.19 -13.32
C GLY A 254 6.07 27.32 -12.40
N ASN A 255 5.44 27.91 -11.37
CA ASN A 255 4.61 27.17 -10.42
C ASN A 255 3.13 27.11 -10.87
N ASN A 256 2.33 26.24 -10.26
CA ASN A 256 0.91 26.09 -10.53
C ASN A 256 0.11 27.40 -10.32
N THR A 257 -1.16 27.37 -10.71
CA THR A 257 -2.10 28.51 -10.67
C THR A 257 -2.30 29.18 -9.31
N ASN A 258 -1.79 28.59 -8.23
CA ASN A 258 -1.91 29.13 -6.88
C ASN A 258 -0.81 30.14 -6.57
N ASN A 259 0.24 30.25 -7.38
CA ASN A 259 1.15 31.38 -7.33
C ASN A 259 0.76 32.42 -8.39
N ARG A 260 0.73 33.69 -7.97
CA ARG A 260 0.42 34.85 -8.80
C ARG A 260 1.69 35.68 -8.96
N GLY A 261 1.83 36.41 -10.06
CA GLY A 261 2.99 37.27 -10.34
C GLY A 261 4.16 36.59 -11.06
N ASP A 262 4.46 35.33 -10.75
CA ASP A 262 5.62 34.58 -11.25
C ASP A 262 5.30 33.62 -12.42
N SER A 263 4.03 33.32 -12.66
CA SER A 263 3.63 32.20 -13.53
C SER A 263 2.76 32.64 -14.75
N PRO A 264 2.87 31.95 -15.91
CA PRO A 264 2.12 32.24 -17.14
C PRO A 264 0.60 32.19 -17.02
N PRO A 265 -0.04 31.24 -16.32
CA PRO A 265 -1.47 31.30 -16.04
C PRO A 265 -1.72 32.02 -14.70
N PRO A 266 -2.60 33.04 -14.63
CA PRO A 266 -3.55 33.49 -15.66
C PRO A 266 -3.07 34.68 -16.53
N GLY A 267 -1.77 34.93 -16.64
CA GLY A 267 -1.19 35.95 -17.52
C GLY A 267 -0.12 36.84 -16.87
N ASP A 268 0.17 36.61 -15.59
CA ASP A 268 1.01 37.51 -14.77
C ASP A 268 2.47 37.52 -15.24
N TYR A 269 3.00 36.38 -15.73
CA TYR A 269 4.36 36.30 -16.29
C TYR A 269 4.56 37.26 -17.47
N LYS A 270 3.66 37.23 -18.46
CA LYS A 270 3.73 38.15 -19.61
C LYS A 270 3.63 39.61 -19.17
N GLN A 271 2.80 39.91 -18.17
CA GLN A 271 2.62 41.27 -17.66
C GLN A 271 3.91 41.80 -17.00
N SER A 272 4.48 41.05 -16.06
CA SER A 272 5.73 41.42 -15.38
C SER A 272 6.92 41.49 -16.34
N ASN A 273 7.02 40.54 -17.28
CA ASN A 273 8.06 40.55 -18.31
C ASN A 273 7.79 41.56 -19.43
N SER A 274 6.66 42.26 -19.49
CA SER A 274 6.44 43.33 -20.49
C SER A 274 7.14 44.64 -20.14
N VAL A 275 7.63 44.78 -18.90
CA VAL A 275 8.42 45.93 -18.46
C VAL A 275 9.67 46.08 -19.34
N SER A 276 9.88 47.25 -19.94
CA SER A 276 10.94 47.48 -20.93
C SER A 276 12.36 47.40 -20.37
N THR A 277 12.53 47.54 -19.05
CA THR A 277 13.81 47.45 -18.34
C THR A 277 14.17 46.03 -17.90
N ILE A 278 13.32 45.04 -18.17
CA ILE A 278 13.64 43.62 -18.10
C ILE A 278 14.16 43.20 -19.47
N ASP A 279 15.35 42.61 -19.57
CA ASP A 279 15.96 42.28 -20.86
C ASP A 279 15.71 40.82 -21.25
N ILE A 280 15.66 39.94 -20.26
CA ILE A 280 15.64 38.49 -20.46
C ILE A 280 14.66 37.83 -19.47
N GLY A 281 13.84 36.92 -19.98
CA GLY A 281 12.93 36.12 -19.17
C GLY A 281 13.66 34.93 -18.52
N SER A 282 13.16 34.49 -17.37
CA SER A 282 13.64 33.29 -16.69
C SER A 282 12.49 32.39 -16.25
N GLY A 283 12.77 31.12 -16.00
CA GLY A 283 11.82 30.16 -15.43
C GLY A 283 12.52 29.05 -14.64
N HIS A 284 11.98 28.67 -13.49
CA HIS A 284 12.41 27.52 -12.69
C HIS A 284 11.35 26.41 -12.71
N TYR A 285 11.77 25.14 -12.65
CA TYR A 285 10.86 24.02 -12.44
C TYR A 285 11.52 22.84 -11.71
N TYR A 286 10.72 22.18 -10.89
CA TYR A 286 11.07 20.99 -10.11
C TYR A 286 10.09 19.83 -10.30
N THR A 287 8.97 20.06 -11.02
CA THR A 287 8.03 19.02 -11.47
C THR A 287 7.74 19.05 -12.99
N THR A 288 7.21 17.96 -13.56
CA THR A 288 6.79 17.92 -14.98
C THR A 288 5.64 18.89 -15.29
N GLY A 289 4.76 19.13 -14.30
CA GLY A 289 3.72 20.15 -14.41
C GLY A 289 4.32 21.54 -14.55
N GLU A 290 5.29 21.86 -13.68
CA GLU A 290 6.02 23.13 -13.71
C GLU A 290 6.85 23.29 -14.99
N ARG A 291 7.47 22.21 -15.50
CA ARG A 291 8.16 22.20 -16.80
C ARG A 291 7.26 22.68 -17.93
N THR A 292 6.00 22.22 -17.97
CA THR A 292 5.02 22.65 -18.98
C THR A 292 4.68 24.13 -18.84
N ILE A 293 4.62 24.62 -17.60
CA ILE A 293 4.37 26.04 -17.30
C ILE A 293 5.58 26.89 -17.71
N VAL A 294 6.81 26.44 -17.45
CA VAL A 294 8.05 27.10 -17.90
C VAL A 294 8.14 27.16 -19.43
N GLN A 295 7.66 26.14 -20.15
CA GLN A 295 7.54 26.20 -21.61
C GLN A 295 6.56 27.30 -22.08
N GLN A 296 5.48 27.52 -21.34
CA GLN A 296 4.57 28.66 -21.61
C GLN A 296 5.24 30.00 -21.30
N ALA A 297 6.03 30.07 -20.22
CA ALA A 297 6.79 31.27 -19.85
C ALA A 297 7.80 31.65 -20.95
N GLN A 298 8.51 30.65 -21.45
CA GLN A 298 9.38 30.78 -22.62
C GLN A 298 8.62 31.36 -23.82
N SER A 299 7.50 30.73 -24.20
CA SER A 299 6.67 31.20 -25.32
C SER A 299 6.15 32.64 -25.12
N GLN A 300 5.87 33.04 -23.88
CA GLN A 300 5.48 34.40 -23.55
C GLN A 300 6.65 35.39 -23.65
N ALA A 301 7.85 35.04 -23.18
CA ALA A 301 9.07 35.83 -23.34
C ALA A 301 9.41 36.04 -24.84
N GLN A 302 9.30 34.99 -25.66
CA GLN A 302 9.43 35.08 -27.12
C GLN A 302 8.44 36.09 -27.72
N SER A 303 7.18 36.03 -27.28
CA SER A 303 6.13 36.93 -27.79
C SER A 303 6.40 38.41 -27.46
N LEU A 304 7.29 38.68 -26.50
CA LEU A 304 7.75 40.01 -26.10
C LEU A 304 9.08 40.39 -26.77
N GLY A 305 9.64 39.54 -27.63
CA GLY A 305 10.94 39.73 -28.27
C GLY A 305 12.12 39.62 -27.31
N LYS A 306 11.96 38.88 -26.21
CA LYS A 306 12.99 38.68 -25.18
C LYS A 306 13.54 37.27 -25.24
N SER A 307 14.84 37.15 -24.97
CA SER A 307 15.47 35.84 -24.74
C SER A 307 14.95 35.21 -23.44
N PHE A 308 15.21 33.91 -23.28
CA PHE A 308 14.78 33.15 -22.11
C PHE A 308 15.88 32.21 -21.59
N TYR A 309 15.93 31.93 -20.30
CA TYR A 309 16.76 30.85 -19.76
C TYR A 309 16.06 30.10 -18.62
N ILE A 310 16.46 28.85 -18.44
CA ILE A 310 16.05 28.03 -17.31
C ILE A 310 16.97 28.31 -16.14
N GLY A 311 16.47 28.99 -15.10
CA GLY A 311 17.27 29.41 -13.94
C GLY A 311 17.57 28.27 -12.97
N GLU A 312 16.63 27.35 -12.82
CA GLU A 312 16.72 26.14 -11.99
C GLU A 312 15.88 25.02 -12.60
N ALA A 313 16.49 23.84 -12.76
CA ALA A 313 15.82 22.63 -13.18
C ALA A 313 16.27 21.44 -12.33
N SER A 314 15.32 20.69 -11.78
CA SER A 314 15.64 19.47 -11.03
C SER A 314 16.16 18.35 -11.94
N SER A 315 17.28 17.73 -11.55
CA SER A 315 17.79 16.53 -12.21
C SER A 315 16.94 15.27 -11.95
N THR A 316 16.07 15.26 -10.94
CA THR A 316 15.27 14.08 -10.57
C THR A 316 14.10 13.80 -11.52
N LEU A 317 13.59 14.83 -12.22
CA LEU A 317 12.52 14.66 -13.21
C LEU A 317 12.95 13.86 -14.45
N VAL A 318 14.25 13.86 -14.70
CA VAL A 318 14.87 13.27 -15.87
C VAL A 318 14.86 11.73 -15.82
N VAL A 319 14.63 11.12 -14.65
CA VAL A 319 14.72 9.65 -14.49
C VAL A 319 13.35 8.95 -14.63
N ASN A 320 12.24 9.67 -14.48
CA ASN A 320 10.92 9.03 -14.33
C ASN A 320 9.90 9.27 -15.46
N ASP A 321 10.23 10.06 -16.49
CA ASP A 321 9.25 10.41 -17.53
C ASP A 321 9.47 9.65 -18.85
N ASN A 322 8.77 8.53 -19.01
CA ASN A 322 8.71 7.75 -20.25
C ASN A 322 7.34 7.92 -20.97
N THR A 323 6.59 8.99 -20.69
CA THR A 323 5.26 9.19 -21.28
C THR A 323 5.05 10.62 -21.78
N SER A 324 5.53 10.95 -22.99
CA SER A 324 4.97 12.10 -23.72
C SER A 324 4.91 11.93 -25.25
N THR A 325 3.68 11.94 -25.76
CA THR A 325 3.19 12.70 -26.93
C THR A 325 1.72 13.02 -26.57
N GLY A 326 1.13 14.20 -26.68
CA GLY A 326 1.33 15.41 -27.45
C GLY A 326 -0.08 15.86 -27.87
N GLY A 327 -0.62 16.95 -27.31
CA GLY A 327 -1.95 17.48 -27.70
C GLY A 327 -2.58 18.43 -26.69
N ASN A 328 -2.61 19.73 -27.03
CA ASN A 328 -3.19 20.83 -26.26
C ASN A 328 -4.69 20.63 -25.96
N GLN A 329 -5.07 20.69 -24.67
CA GLN A 329 -6.40 21.19 -24.25
C GLN A 329 -6.26 22.19 -23.09
N PRO A 330 -7.15 23.20 -22.98
CA PRO A 330 -7.16 24.14 -21.86
C PRO A 330 -7.48 23.39 -20.55
N PRO A 331 -7.14 23.95 -19.36
CA PRO A 331 -7.44 23.30 -18.10
C PRO A 331 -8.96 23.19 -17.94
N ILE A 332 -9.48 21.99 -18.19
CA ILE A 332 -10.84 21.62 -17.84
C ILE A 332 -10.90 21.70 -16.32
N GLN A 333 -11.68 22.63 -15.77
CA GLN A 333 -12.15 22.50 -14.39
C GLN A 333 -12.87 21.16 -14.31
N THR A 334 -12.23 20.18 -13.68
CA THR A 334 -12.77 18.84 -13.61
C THR A 334 -14.01 18.87 -12.72
N PRO A 335 -15.18 18.48 -13.23
CA PRO A 335 -16.36 18.36 -12.39
C PRO A 335 -16.10 17.30 -11.35
N LYS A 336 -16.31 17.71 -10.10
CA LYS A 336 -16.20 16.86 -8.93
C LYS A 336 -17.49 16.02 -8.87
N PRO A 337 -17.43 14.69 -8.74
CA PRO A 337 -18.63 13.90 -8.60
C PRO A 337 -19.33 14.32 -7.30
N ASP A 338 -20.59 14.74 -7.40
CA ASP A 338 -21.39 15.08 -6.23
C ASP A 338 -21.89 13.80 -5.56
N PRO A 339 -21.77 13.66 -4.22
CA PRO A 339 -21.30 14.68 -3.30
C PRO A 339 -19.79 14.56 -2.92
N PHE A 340 -18.89 15.17 -3.69
CA PHE A 340 -17.51 15.43 -3.24
C PHE A 340 -17.60 16.25 -1.94
N VAL A 341 -16.89 15.79 -0.91
CA VAL A 341 -16.79 16.44 0.38
C VAL A 341 -15.41 17.10 0.46
N PRO A 342 -15.32 18.43 0.36
CA PRO A 342 -14.07 19.13 0.65
C PRO A 342 -13.50 18.71 2.01
N CYS A 343 -12.18 18.63 2.15
CA CYS A 343 -11.52 18.22 3.41
C CYS A 343 -11.90 19.06 4.62
N ASP A 344 -12.29 20.31 4.37
CA ASP A 344 -12.72 21.27 5.36
C ASP A 344 -14.20 21.19 5.70
N GLU A 345 -14.96 20.41 4.94
CA GLU A 345 -16.39 20.24 5.12
C GLU A 345 -16.73 18.88 5.72
N VAL A 346 -17.82 18.86 6.46
CA VAL A 346 -18.50 17.66 6.91
C VAL A 346 -19.91 17.74 6.33
N ARG A 347 -20.28 16.83 5.42
CA ARG A 347 -21.67 16.82 4.91
C ARG A 347 -22.58 16.17 5.94
N LEU A 348 -23.40 16.99 6.59
CA LEU A 348 -24.32 16.58 7.67
C LEU A 348 -25.74 16.25 7.19
N SER A 349 -26.12 16.56 5.94
CA SER A 349 -27.52 16.91 5.65
C SER A 349 -28.31 15.97 4.73
N GLN A 350 -27.81 14.81 4.31
CA GLN A 350 -28.52 13.98 3.31
C GLN A 350 -28.72 12.50 3.63
N GLY A 351 -28.60 12.09 4.90
CA GLY A 351 -29.03 10.76 5.35
C GLY A 351 -28.36 9.56 4.66
N ASN A 352 -27.30 9.78 3.88
CA ASN A 352 -26.62 8.82 2.98
C ASN A 352 -25.09 8.82 3.20
N THR A 353 -24.62 9.13 4.40
CA THR A 353 -23.17 9.13 4.68
C THR A 353 -22.75 7.73 5.14
N GLU A 354 -22.04 6.99 4.27
CA GLU A 354 -21.20 5.87 4.73
C GLU A 354 -20.42 6.35 5.96
N PHE A 355 -20.54 5.59 7.05
CA PHE A 355 -19.91 5.92 8.31
C PHE A 355 -19.02 4.76 8.70
N HIS A 356 -17.70 4.97 8.65
CA HIS A 356 -16.73 4.01 9.14
C HIS A 356 -15.52 4.74 9.73
N SER A 357 -14.99 4.30 10.88
CA SER A 357 -13.84 5.01 11.50
C SER A 357 -12.56 4.93 10.67
N LEU A 358 -12.48 4.01 9.70
CA LEU A 358 -11.41 3.92 8.70
C LEU A 358 -11.78 4.44 7.31
N ARG A 359 -12.98 5.01 7.15
CA ARG A 359 -13.43 5.71 5.93
C ARG A 359 -14.73 6.47 6.22
N PRO A 360 -14.68 7.59 6.95
CA PRO A 360 -15.89 8.26 7.42
C PRO A 360 -16.57 9.12 6.35
N TYR A 361 -15.99 9.21 5.15
CA TYR A 361 -16.50 9.96 4.02
C TYR A 361 -16.39 9.10 2.76
N GLN A 362 -17.45 9.05 1.97
CA GLN A 362 -17.48 8.33 0.71
C GLN A 362 -16.52 8.97 -0.28
N SER A 363 -15.49 8.22 -0.70
CA SER A 363 -14.71 8.45 -1.93
C SER A 363 -14.33 9.91 -2.21
N SER A 364 -13.90 10.62 -1.17
CA SER A 364 -13.60 12.04 -1.25
C SER A 364 -12.13 12.27 -0.95
N PRO A 365 -11.23 12.07 -1.92
CA PRO A 365 -9.79 12.14 -1.67
C PRO A 365 -9.41 13.57 -1.32
N CYS A 366 -8.81 13.75 -0.15
CA CYS A 366 -8.29 15.07 0.23
C CYS A 366 -7.18 15.57 -0.68
N ASN A 367 -6.32 14.66 -1.14
CA ASN A 367 -5.38 14.93 -2.20
C ASN A 367 -5.93 14.46 -3.54
N THR A 368 -6.32 15.42 -4.38
CA THR A 368 -6.80 15.13 -5.74
C THR A 368 -5.66 15.01 -6.76
N GLN A 369 -4.39 15.17 -6.34
CA GLN A 369 -3.25 15.00 -7.23
C GLN A 369 -3.02 13.51 -7.48
N MET A 370 -3.00 13.16 -8.76
CA MET A 370 -2.57 11.85 -9.28
C MET A 370 -1.04 11.84 -9.31
N SER A 371 -0.41 11.43 -8.21
CA SER A 371 1.03 11.30 -8.07
C SER A 371 1.38 9.94 -7.45
N ASP A 372 2.62 9.49 -7.62
CA ASP A 372 3.13 8.21 -7.09
C ASP A 372 2.34 6.99 -7.58
N GLU A 373 1.97 7.01 -8.86
CA GLU A 373 1.13 5.98 -9.49
C GLU A 373 1.98 4.86 -10.08
N ALA A 374 1.58 3.62 -9.82
CA ALA A 374 2.09 2.46 -10.53
C ALA A 374 1.18 2.15 -11.73
N LEU A 375 1.74 2.11 -12.94
CA LEU A 375 0.99 1.72 -14.13
C LEU A 375 0.94 0.19 -14.24
N TYR A 376 -0.24 -0.33 -14.51
CA TYR A 376 -0.43 -1.74 -14.83
C TYR A 376 -1.46 -1.88 -15.94
N CYS A 377 -1.48 -3.02 -16.62
CA CYS A 377 -2.44 -3.22 -17.70
C CYS A 377 -3.66 -4.02 -17.26
N GLY A 378 -4.80 -3.73 -17.87
CA GLY A 378 -6.00 -4.56 -17.86
C GLY A 378 -6.04 -5.43 -19.11
N ASN A 379 -6.94 -6.41 -19.14
CA ASN A 379 -7.19 -7.20 -20.34
C ASN A 379 -7.42 -6.29 -21.56
N ASP A 380 -6.81 -6.61 -22.70
CA ASP A 380 -7.10 -5.90 -23.95
C ASP A 380 -8.58 -6.02 -24.30
N LEU A 381 -9.21 -4.93 -24.74
CA LEU A 381 -10.54 -4.95 -25.35
C LEU A 381 -10.39 -5.34 -26.82
N ILE A 382 -11.01 -6.44 -27.23
CA ILE A 382 -10.91 -6.94 -28.60
C ILE A 382 -12.28 -6.93 -29.27
N VAL A 383 -12.37 -6.18 -30.36
CA VAL A 383 -13.52 -6.22 -31.27
C VAL A 383 -13.32 -7.35 -32.27
N LYS A 384 -14.22 -8.34 -32.22
CA LYS A 384 -14.28 -9.47 -33.13
C LYS A 384 -15.42 -9.28 -34.12
N LYS A 385 -15.07 -9.18 -35.40
CA LYS A 385 -16.03 -8.99 -36.50
C LYS A 385 -15.92 -10.12 -37.50
N THR A 386 -17.08 -10.69 -37.85
CA THR A 386 -17.20 -11.79 -38.81
C THR A 386 -17.77 -11.26 -40.12
N PHE A 387 -17.02 -11.43 -41.20
CA PHE A 387 -17.40 -11.04 -42.55
C PHE A 387 -17.82 -12.28 -43.33
N THR A 388 -19.06 -12.30 -43.81
CA THR A 388 -19.55 -13.32 -44.75
C THR A 388 -19.68 -12.68 -46.12
N VAL A 389 -18.86 -13.13 -47.06
CA VAL A 389 -18.76 -12.53 -48.40
C VAL A 389 -19.06 -13.53 -49.50
N THR A 390 -19.48 -13.00 -50.65
CA THR A 390 -19.70 -13.72 -51.90
C THR A 390 -18.77 -13.18 -52.99
N PRO A 391 -18.56 -13.92 -54.10
CA PRO A 391 -17.68 -13.47 -55.19
C PRO A 391 -18.06 -12.12 -55.81
N SER A 392 -19.32 -11.68 -55.71
CA SER A 392 -19.77 -10.40 -56.29
C SER A 392 -19.32 -9.18 -55.47
N GLN A 393 -18.88 -9.37 -54.23
CA GLN A 393 -18.49 -8.31 -53.32
C GLN A 393 -16.97 -8.04 -53.32
N GLY A 394 -16.19 -8.84 -54.06
CA GLY A 394 -14.73 -8.78 -54.06
C GLY A 394 -14.14 -8.54 -55.44
N THR A 395 -12.84 -8.25 -55.49
CA THR A 395 -12.07 -8.22 -56.74
C THR A 395 -11.55 -9.62 -57.00
N CYS A 396 -12.14 -10.32 -57.97
CA CYS A 396 -11.85 -11.73 -58.22
C CYS A 396 -11.10 -11.96 -59.54
N THR A 397 -10.26 -13.00 -59.56
CA THR A 397 -9.76 -13.56 -60.82
C THR A 397 -10.90 -14.27 -61.57
N SER A 398 -10.80 -14.41 -62.90
CA SER A 398 -11.74 -15.26 -63.65
C SER A 398 -11.60 -16.72 -63.20
N PHE A 399 -12.70 -17.47 -63.21
CA PHE A 399 -12.61 -18.93 -63.05
C PHE A 399 -11.68 -19.50 -64.12
N TRP A 400 -10.81 -20.41 -63.73
CA TRP A 400 -9.99 -21.12 -64.67
C TRP A 400 -10.87 -22.08 -65.50
N PRO A 401 -10.54 -22.31 -66.78
CA PRO A 401 -11.27 -23.23 -67.64
C PRO A 401 -11.36 -24.68 -67.11
N ASP A 402 -10.49 -25.04 -66.16
CA ASP A 402 -10.43 -26.36 -65.52
C ASP A 402 -11.39 -26.55 -64.33
N GLY A 403 -12.16 -25.51 -63.98
CA GLY A 403 -13.11 -25.55 -62.86
C GLY A 403 -12.49 -25.31 -61.48
N SER A 404 -11.22 -24.89 -61.38
CA SER A 404 -10.60 -24.57 -60.10
C SER A 404 -11.22 -23.33 -59.42
N PRO A 405 -11.06 -23.20 -58.07
CA PRO A 405 -11.72 -22.17 -57.28
C PRO A 405 -11.39 -20.75 -57.74
N LYS A 406 -12.35 -19.85 -57.60
CA LYS A 406 -12.16 -18.42 -57.85
C LYS A 406 -11.54 -17.77 -56.62
N THR A 407 -10.37 -17.15 -56.76
CA THR A 407 -9.75 -16.39 -55.68
C THR A 407 -10.21 -14.93 -55.76
N CYS A 408 -10.72 -14.39 -54.64
CA CYS A 408 -11.20 -13.02 -54.53
C CYS A 408 -10.53 -12.30 -53.37
N ASN A 409 -10.11 -11.06 -53.61
CA ASN A 409 -9.59 -10.15 -52.59
C ASN A 409 -10.69 -9.20 -52.12
N PHE A 410 -10.77 -9.02 -50.80
CA PHE A 410 -11.74 -8.15 -50.15
C PHE A 410 -11.02 -7.08 -49.34
N THR A 411 -11.59 -5.88 -49.33
CA THR A 411 -11.15 -4.77 -48.48
C THR A 411 -12.39 -4.16 -47.86
N PHE A 412 -12.48 -4.22 -46.53
CA PHE A 412 -13.55 -3.60 -45.76
C PHE A 412 -12.96 -2.43 -44.99
N ASP A 413 -13.46 -1.24 -45.30
CA ASP A 413 -13.10 -0.02 -44.58
C ASP A 413 -14.19 0.34 -43.57
N ASN A 414 -13.90 0.16 -42.29
CA ASN A 414 -14.81 0.50 -41.20
C ASN A 414 -14.64 1.95 -40.71
N THR A 415 -13.90 2.80 -41.42
CA THR A 415 -13.76 4.23 -41.08
C THR A 415 -15.08 4.98 -41.13
N ILE A 416 -15.99 4.60 -42.04
CA ILE A 416 -17.32 5.22 -42.16
C ILE A 416 -18.29 4.71 -41.09
N ASN A 417 -18.22 3.41 -40.77
CA ASN A 417 -19.11 2.72 -39.82
C ASN A 417 -18.35 2.29 -38.55
N SER A 418 -17.55 3.21 -38.00
CA SER A 418 -16.72 2.97 -36.81
C SER A 418 -17.51 2.25 -35.71
N THR A 419 -16.92 1.24 -35.09
CA THR A 419 -17.57 0.45 -34.04
C THR A 419 -17.53 1.25 -32.73
N ASN A 420 -18.68 1.52 -32.12
CA ASN A 420 -18.72 2.11 -30.78
C ASN A 420 -18.26 1.06 -29.76
N ILE A 421 -17.37 1.46 -28.87
CA ILE A 421 -16.93 0.65 -27.74
C ILE A 421 -17.15 1.40 -26.43
N SER A 422 -17.36 0.65 -25.36
CA SER A 422 -17.38 1.18 -24.00
C SER A 422 -16.77 0.20 -23.01
N VAL A 423 -16.08 0.75 -22.02
CA VAL A 423 -15.52 0.06 -20.87
C VAL A 423 -16.31 0.48 -19.63
N ASP A 424 -17.09 -0.45 -19.11
CA ASP A 424 -17.85 -0.31 -17.87
C ASP A 424 -17.04 -0.90 -16.71
N LEU A 425 -16.73 -0.05 -15.74
CA LEU A 425 -15.97 -0.40 -14.55
C LEU A 425 -16.84 -0.31 -13.28
N SER A 426 -18.18 -0.16 -13.41
CA SER A 426 -19.09 -0.01 -12.26
C SER A 426 -19.05 -1.14 -11.22
N ASN A 427 -18.53 -2.31 -11.61
CA ASN A 427 -18.32 -3.47 -10.73
C ASN A 427 -16.86 -3.62 -10.24
N ALA A 428 -15.99 -2.67 -10.56
CA ALA A 428 -14.58 -2.72 -10.19
C ALA A 428 -14.41 -2.39 -8.70
N LYS A 429 -13.90 -3.38 -7.96
CA LYS A 429 -13.57 -3.29 -6.53
C LYS A 429 -12.06 -3.29 -6.30
N PHE A 430 -11.60 -2.68 -5.21
CA PHE A 430 -10.19 -2.61 -4.83
C PHE A 430 -9.82 -3.71 -3.83
N PRO A 431 -9.18 -4.80 -4.28
CA PRO A 431 -8.97 -5.96 -3.41
C PRO A 431 -7.85 -5.71 -2.39
N ILE A 432 -7.90 -6.45 -1.28
CA ILE A 432 -6.82 -6.75 -0.32
C ILE A 432 -6.31 -5.55 0.49
N MET A 433 -6.36 -4.32 0.00
CA MET A 433 -5.82 -3.17 0.73
C MET A 433 -6.69 -2.76 1.92
N GLY A 434 -8.00 -2.90 1.78
CA GLY A 434 -8.99 -2.64 2.81
C GLY A 434 -10.39 -2.94 2.29
N ASN A 435 -11.35 -2.92 3.20
CA ASN A 435 -12.77 -3.07 2.89
C ASN A 435 -13.57 -2.39 4.01
N THR A 436 -14.06 -1.18 3.74
CA THR A 436 -15.01 -0.46 4.59
C THR A 436 -16.44 -0.62 4.13
N GLU A 437 -16.67 -1.17 2.95
CA GLU A 437 -18.03 -1.36 2.44
C GLU A 437 -18.70 -2.58 3.07
N ASN A 438 -18.01 -3.71 3.29
CA ASN A 438 -18.63 -4.92 3.86
C ASN A 438 -18.53 -5.01 5.40
N VAL A 439 -18.98 -3.98 6.12
CA VAL A 439 -18.84 -3.84 7.60
C VAL A 439 -20.18 -3.71 8.33
N PRO A 440 -20.24 -3.96 9.67
CA PRO A 440 -21.48 -3.91 10.47
C PRO A 440 -22.37 -2.68 10.35
N ASN A 441 -21.76 -1.56 10.02
CA ASN A 441 -22.33 -0.23 9.96
C ASN A 441 -22.39 0.33 8.53
N GLU A 442 -22.25 -0.52 7.50
CA GLU A 442 -22.51 -0.13 6.11
C GLU A 442 -23.94 0.43 5.97
N TYR A 443 -24.07 1.56 5.30
CA TYR A 443 -25.37 2.18 5.06
C TYR A 443 -26.16 1.39 4.01
N GLY A 444 -27.43 1.05 4.30
CA GLY A 444 -28.39 0.57 3.31
C GLY A 444 -28.41 -0.94 3.04
N GLN A 445 -27.52 -1.73 3.65
CA GLN A 445 -27.55 -3.19 3.50
C GLN A 445 -28.28 -3.89 4.64
N GLY A 446 -29.49 -4.36 4.34
CA GLY A 446 -30.17 -5.34 5.16
C GLY A 446 -29.44 -6.68 5.10
N VAL A 447 -28.66 -6.99 6.14
CA VAL A 447 -28.32 -8.36 6.59
C VAL A 447 -27.52 -9.24 5.60
N THR A 448 -26.72 -8.68 4.71
CA THR A 448 -25.72 -9.44 3.93
C THR A 448 -24.52 -9.84 4.80
N PRO A 449 -23.79 -10.93 4.47
CA PRO A 449 -22.69 -11.43 5.30
C PRO A 449 -21.56 -10.41 5.37
N GLN A 450 -21.44 -9.77 6.53
CA GLN A 450 -20.37 -8.82 6.84
C GLN A 450 -19.04 -9.58 7.00
N ALA A 451 -17.94 -8.95 6.60
CA ALA A 451 -16.63 -9.51 6.88
C ALA A 451 -16.47 -9.67 8.40
N THR A 452 -16.30 -10.90 8.86
CA THR A 452 -16.00 -11.17 10.27
C THR A 452 -14.70 -10.46 10.67
N ASP A 453 -14.52 -10.14 11.95
CA ASP A 453 -13.28 -9.50 12.39
C ASP A 453 -12.02 -10.29 12.05
N THR A 454 -12.13 -11.62 12.02
CA THR A 454 -11.08 -12.53 11.56
C THR A 454 -10.80 -12.37 10.08
N GLN A 455 -11.83 -12.28 9.23
CA GLN A 455 -11.65 -11.98 7.81
C GLN A 455 -11.04 -10.60 7.59
N LYS A 456 -11.50 -9.57 8.32
CA LYS A 456 -10.93 -8.22 8.27
C LYS A 456 -9.41 -8.27 8.44
N VAL A 457 -8.92 -8.86 9.54
CA VAL A 457 -7.48 -8.90 9.80
C VAL A 457 -6.71 -9.87 8.92
N ASN A 458 -7.34 -10.94 8.40
CA ASN A 458 -6.64 -11.94 7.59
C ASN A 458 -6.57 -11.59 6.10
N GLU A 459 -7.55 -10.87 5.58
CA GLU A 459 -7.71 -10.64 4.15
C GLU A 459 -7.37 -9.21 3.73
N TYR A 460 -7.21 -8.27 4.67
CA TYR A 460 -7.03 -6.86 4.35
C TYR A 460 -5.87 -6.18 5.07
N VAL A 461 -5.07 -5.41 4.34
CA VAL A 461 -3.84 -4.75 4.82
C VAL A 461 -4.12 -3.70 5.88
N SER A 462 -5.04 -2.75 5.62
CA SER A 462 -5.36 -1.71 6.60
C SER A 462 -5.88 -2.29 7.91
N TRP A 463 -6.81 -3.24 7.82
CA TRP A 463 -7.36 -3.94 8.97
C TRP A 463 -6.33 -4.76 9.71
N TYR A 464 -5.44 -5.45 9.00
CA TYR A 464 -4.34 -6.17 9.64
C TYR A 464 -3.43 -5.22 10.40
N LEU A 465 -2.96 -4.14 9.78
CA LEU A 465 -2.01 -3.19 10.38
C LEU A 465 -2.56 -2.54 11.64
N GLN A 466 -3.83 -2.14 11.64
CA GLN A 466 -4.45 -1.45 12.79
C GLN A 466 -5.14 -2.37 13.79
N GLY A 467 -5.67 -3.49 13.32
CA GLY A 467 -6.64 -4.32 14.02
C GLY A 467 -8.08 -3.90 13.79
N SER A 468 -9.00 -4.83 14.06
CA SER A 468 -10.45 -4.64 13.93
C SER A 468 -11.14 -4.14 15.20
N LYS A 469 -10.43 -4.02 16.33
CA LYS A 469 -11.00 -3.59 17.62
C LYS A 469 -10.69 -2.13 17.96
N GLN A 470 -11.40 -1.58 18.94
CA GLN A 470 -11.31 -0.16 19.38
C GLN A 470 -11.42 0.78 18.18
N LYS A 471 -12.61 0.76 17.61
CA LYS A 471 -13.05 1.55 16.48
C LYS A 471 -14.35 2.25 16.88
N ALA A 472 -14.72 3.32 16.18
CA ALA A 472 -15.89 4.11 16.56
C ALA A 472 -17.18 3.27 16.55
N GLU A 473 -17.25 2.31 15.64
CA GLU A 473 -18.37 1.41 15.41
C GLU A 473 -18.38 0.14 16.28
N GLU A 474 -17.33 -0.10 17.07
CA GLU A 474 -17.21 -1.29 17.90
C GLU A 474 -17.52 -0.96 19.37
N PRO A 475 -18.20 -1.86 20.11
CA PRO A 475 -18.33 -1.70 21.55
C PRO A 475 -16.95 -1.66 22.21
N LEU A 476 -16.80 -0.82 23.23
CA LEU A 476 -15.58 -0.82 24.04
C LEU A 476 -15.43 -2.21 24.68
N THR A 477 -14.31 -2.87 24.39
CA THR A 477 -13.96 -4.16 25.02
C THR A 477 -13.90 -3.95 26.53
N ASN A 478 -14.78 -4.61 27.28
CA ASN A 478 -14.87 -4.44 28.71
C ASN A 478 -13.81 -5.32 29.40
N VAL A 479 -12.58 -4.82 29.42
CA VAL A 479 -11.47 -5.52 30.10
C VAL A 479 -11.63 -5.50 31.64
N GLN A 480 -12.57 -4.70 32.17
CA GLN A 480 -12.84 -4.57 33.60
C GLN A 480 -13.98 -5.48 34.07
N GLY A 481 -13.78 -6.79 33.95
CA GLY A 481 -14.23 -7.82 34.91
C GLY A 481 -15.62 -7.69 35.54
N THR A 482 -16.67 -7.52 34.73
CA THR A 482 -18.02 -7.95 35.15
C THR A 482 -18.21 -9.40 34.72
N ASP A 483 -18.85 -10.21 35.57
CA ASP A 483 -19.00 -11.68 35.52
C ASP A 483 -19.63 -12.30 34.24
N ASP A 484 -19.63 -11.62 33.10
CA ASP A 484 -20.11 -12.17 31.84
C ASP A 484 -19.11 -13.17 31.25
N ALA A 485 -19.66 -14.32 30.84
CA ALA A 485 -18.96 -15.51 30.38
C ALA A 485 -18.12 -15.34 29.09
N ASP A 486 -17.94 -14.12 28.60
CA ASP A 486 -17.26 -13.80 27.33
C ASP A 486 -15.88 -13.14 27.50
N THR A 487 -15.34 -13.08 28.73
CA THR A 487 -13.97 -12.56 28.99
C THR A 487 -12.86 -13.28 28.21
N ASN A 488 -13.06 -14.57 27.87
CA ASN A 488 -12.15 -15.31 26.98
C ASN A 488 -12.23 -14.83 25.52
N SER A 489 -13.40 -14.36 25.07
CA SER A 489 -13.62 -13.81 23.73
C SER A 489 -12.96 -12.44 23.58
N ASP A 490 -13.04 -11.58 24.60
CA ASP A 490 -12.40 -10.26 24.56
C ASP A 490 -10.87 -10.35 24.66
N ALA A 491 -10.33 -11.26 25.49
CA ALA A 491 -8.91 -11.54 25.51
C ALA A 491 -8.42 -12.10 24.17
N TYR A 492 -9.17 -13.03 23.56
CA TYR A 492 -8.88 -13.53 22.21
C TYR A 492 -8.90 -12.40 21.18
N LYS A 493 -9.93 -11.55 21.17
CA LYS A 493 -10.04 -10.42 20.24
C LYS A 493 -8.90 -9.43 20.42
N LEU A 494 -8.52 -9.12 21.66
CA LEU A 494 -7.41 -8.22 21.93
C LEU A 494 -6.07 -8.83 21.50
N VAL A 495 -5.86 -10.13 21.69
CA VAL A 495 -4.60 -10.79 21.35
C VAL A 495 -4.48 -11.11 19.86
N ASN A 496 -5.57 -11.48 19.20
CA ASN A 496 -5.53 -12.00 17.82
C ASN A 496 -5.99 -10.97 16.78
N LEU A 497 -6.82 -10.00 17.16
CA LEU A 497 -7.44 -9.05 16.24
C LEU A 497 -6.95 -7.60 16.43
N THR A 498 -6.04 -7.34 17.36
CA THR A 498 -5.27 -6.08 17.40
C THR A 498 -4.13 -6.17 16.39
N GLY A 499 -3.99 -5.21 15.49
CA GLY A 499 -2.96 -5.26 14.46
C GLY A 499 -1.53 -5.19 15.04
N PRO A 500 -0.49 -5.51 14.25
CA PRO A 500 0.89 -5.50 14.71
C PRO A 500 1.32 -4.10 15.17
N LEU A 501 0.77 -3.00 14.63
CA LEU A 501 1.11 -1.66 15.12
C LEU A 501 0.71 -1.48 16.58
N ARG A 502 -0.44 -1.99 17.01
CA ARG A 502 -0.88 -1.90 18.41
C ARG A 502 -0.09 -2.81 19.35
N ARG A 503 0.45 -3.91 18.82
CA ARG A 503 1.25 -4.87 19.60
C ARG A 503 2.72 -4.47 19.71
N LEU A 504 3.29 -3.95 18.63
CA LEU A 504 4.72 -3.71 18.49
C LEU A 504 5.11 -2.27 18.83
N LEU A 505 4.25 -1.28 18.59
CA LEU A 505 4.55 0.09 19.00
C LEU A 505 4.38 0.21 20.51
N PRO A 506 5.38 0.78 21.23
CA PRO A 506 5.16 1.24 22.60
C PRO A 506 3.95 2.18 22.65
N GLU A 507 3.15 2.05 23.70
CA GLU A 507 1.94 2.86 23.91
C GLU A 507 2.22 4.37 23.74
N ARG A 508 3.39 4.82 24.19
CA ARG A 508 3.89 6.19 23.97
C ARG A 508 3.90 6.60 22.48
N LEU A 509 4.43 5.76 21.61
CA LEU A 509 4.50 6.05 20.16
C LEU A 509 3.13 5.98 19.51
N GLN A 510 2.28 5.04 19.94
CA GLN A 510 0.88 4.97 19.50
C GLN A 510 0.14 6.28 19.77
N ARG A 511 0.33 6.87 20.95
CA ARG A 511 -0.28 8.14 21.36
C ARG A 511 0.25 9.33 20.55
N VAL A 512 1.57 9.39 20.32
CA VAL A 512 2.20 10.39 19.45
C VAL A 512 1.63 10.33 18.04
N GLN A 513 1.45 9.13 17.51
CA GLN A 513 0.92 8.94 16.17
C GLN A 513 -0.55 9.41 16.08
N ARG A 514 -1.40 9.06 17.04
CA ARG A 514 -2.80 9.53 17.12
C ARG A 514 -2.88 11.06 17.21
N TYR A 515 -2.00 11.67 17.99
CA TYR A 515 -1.89 13.12 18.07
C TYR A 515 -1.50 13.73 16.72
N SER A 516 -0.55 13.12 16.00
CA SER A 516 -0.20 13.51 14.63
C SER A 516 -1.41 13.47 13.69
N THR A 517 -2.24 12.42 13.76
CA THR A 517 -3.50 12.32 13.00
C THR A 517 -4.47 13.48 13.33
N ILE A 518 -4.65 13.82 14.61
CA ILE A 518 -5.48 14.97 15.02
C ILE A 518 -4.96 16.26 14.40
N VAL A 519 -3.64 16.49 14.45
CA VAL A 519 -3.01 17.69 13.89
C VAL A 519 -3.22 17.75 12.38
N LYS A 520 -3.03 16.64 11.65
CA LYS A 520 -3.25 16.58 10.19
C LYS A 520 -4.69 16.95 9.79
N ALA A 521 -5.68 16.44 10.53
CA ALA A 521 -7.10 16.72 10.27
C ALA A 521 -7.52 18.17 10.58
N THR A 522 -6.73 18.86 11.42
CA THR A 522 -7.06 20.20 11.92
C THR A 522 -6.20 21.32 11.33
N LYS A 523 -5.13 20.99 10.58
CA LYS A 523 -4.36 21.96 9.80
C LYS A 523 -5.32 22.81 8.93
N GLY A 524 -5.20 24.13 9.01
CA GLY A 524 -6.03 25.06 8.22
C GLY A 524 -7.43 25.36 8.78
N MET A 525 -7.85 24.77 9.92
CA MET A 525 -9.09 25.23 10.58
C MET A 525 -8.88 26.63 11.18
N PRO A 526 -9.75 27.62 10.90
CA PRO A 526 -9.70 28.89 11.62
C PRO A 526 -9.91 28.62 13.13
N PRO A 527 -9.14 29.28 14.02
CA PRO A 527 -9.37 29.13 15.45
C PRO A 527 -10.84 29.46 15.77
N PRO A 528 -11.48 28.72 16.69
CA PRO A 528 -12.87 28.97 17.04
C PRO A 528 -13.05 30.45 17.40
N LYS A 529 -13.99 31.14 16.75
CA LYS A 529 -14.35 32.51 17.12
C LYS A 529 -14.92 32.47 18.54
N ALA A 530 -14.10 32.75 19.54
CA ALA A 530 -14.56 32.97 20.89
C ALA A 530 -15.46 34.22 20.87
N ASN A 531 -16.73 34.05 21.26
CA ASN A 531 -17.66 35.16 21.40
C ASN A 531 -17.20 36.06 22.56
N GLY A 532 -16.47 37.12 22.22
CA GLY A 532 -16.21 38.26 23.10
C GLY A 532 -14.82 38.32 23.71
N ALA A 533 -14.00 39.21 23.14
CA ALA A 533 -12.95 39.98 23.81
C ALA A 533 -11.68 39.26 24.32
N ILE A 534 -10.85 38.69 23.43
CA ILE A 534 -9.37 38.74 23.58
C ILE A 534 -8.74 38.81 22.17
N SER A 535 -8.01 39.89 21.88
CA SER A 535 -7.43 40.21 20.55
C SER A 535 -5.97 39.79 20.37
N ASP A 536 -5.35 39.03 21.28
CA ASP A 536 -3.87 38.93 21.31
C ASP A 536 -3.26 37.52 21.56
N MET A 537 -3.96 36.42 21.28
CA MET A 537 -3.31 35.10 21.22
C MET A 537 -2.88 34.75 19.81
N ARG A 538 -1.63 35.09 19.47
CA ARG A 538 -0.91 34.60 18.29
C ARG A 538 -0.46 33.15 18.52
N ILE A 539 -1.38 32.19 18.44
CA ILE A 539 -1.00 30.89 17.89
C ILE A 539 -0.63 31.21 16.44
N GLY A 540 0.65 31.05 16.07
CA GLY A 540 1.16 31.40 14.75
C GLY A 540 0.15 31.00 13.69
N ALA A 541 -0.37 31.98 12.96
CA ALA A 541 -1.43 31.79 11.98
C ALA A 541 -1.00 30.64 11.06
N LEU A 542 -1.56 29.45 11.28
CA LEU A 542 -1.42 28.35 10.36
C LEU A 542 -1.94 28.88 9.04
N ASN A 543 -1.06 28.91 8.05
CA ASN A 543 -1.31 29.51 6.75
C ASN A 543 -2.65 28.97 6.23
N PRO A 544 -3.69 29.81 6.01
CA PRO A 544 -5.00 29.34 5.55
C PRO A 544 -4.95 28.71 4.14
N THR A 545 -3.78 28.72 3.49
CA THR A 545 -3.51 28.03 2.23
C THR A 545 -2.94 26.62 2.39
N LEU A 546 -2.63 26.15 3.60
CA LEU A 546 -2.27 24.74 3.81
C LEU A 546 -3.50 23.88 3.62
N GLN A 547 -3.55 23.17 2.48
CA GLN A 547 -4.59 22.17 2.21
C GLN A 547 -4.62 21.15 3.35
N LYS A 548 -5.82 20.90 3.89
CA LYS A 548 -6.04 19.81 4.83
C LYS A 548 -5.55 18.50 4.21
N GLU A 549 -4.79 17.75 5.00
CA GLU A 549 -4.22 16.47 4.57
C GLU A 549 -5.17 15.29 4.87
N SER A 550 -6.18 15.50 5.70
CA SER A 550 -7.22 14.52 6.06
C SER A 550 -8.53 15.19 6.48
N HIS A 551 -9.63 14.46 6.39
CA HIS A 551 -10.94 14.85 6.88
C HIS A 551 -11.00 14.87 8.40
N ASP A 552 -12.02 15.54 8.93
CA ASP A 552 -12.36 15.55 10.35
C ASP A 552 -13.19 14.31 10.72
N GLU A 553 -12.51 13.17 10.88
CA GLU A 553 -13.09 11.85 11.08
C GLU A 553 -13.85 11.71 12.43
N THR A 554 -14.92 10.92 12.46
CA THR A 554 -15.56 10.53 13.73
C THR A 554 -14.81 9.37 14.35
N VAL A 555 -14.49 9.48 15.63
CA VAL A 555 -13.68 8.49 16.36
C VAL A 555 -14.45 7.81 17.49
N GLY A 556 -15.63 8.30 17.85
CA GLY A 556 -16.53 7.63 18.79
C GLY A 556 -17.82 8.39 18.98
N CYS A 557 -18.76 7.78 19.68
CA CYS A 557 -20.05 8.37 19.98
C CYS A 557 -20.29 8.34 21.48
N MET A 558 -20.87 9.42 21.99
CA MET A 558 -21.05 9.61 23.42
C MET A 558 -22.40 10.28 23.68
N ASN A 559 -23.14 9.73 24.65
CA ASN A 559 -24.43 10.29 25.03
C ASN A 559 -24.21 11.59 25.79
N ASN A 560 -24.80 12.67 25.27
CA ASN A 560 -24.63 14.02 25.81
C ASN A 560 -25.13 14.19 27.26
N GLY A 561 -26.05 13.33 27.72
CA GLY A 561 -26.65 13.43 29.05
C GLY A 561 -25.85 12.76 30.17
N ASN A 562 -25.16 11.65 29.89
CA ASN A 562 -24.48 10.84 30.91
C ASN A 562 -22.99 10.55 30.60
N GLY A 563 -22.49 10.95 29.43
CA GLY A 563 -21.11 10.70 29.01
C GLY A 563 -20.82 9.24 28.66
N GLU A 564 -21.84 8.40 28.49
CA GLU A 564 -21.67 6.98 28.14
C GLU A 564 -21.19 6.86 26.68
N VAL A 565 -20.10 6.12 26.47
CA VAL A 565 -19.58 5.82 25.13
C VAL A 565 -20.35 4.65 24.55
N PHE A 566 -20.82 4.77 23.32
CA PHE A 566 -21.52 3.71 22.61
C PHE A 566 -21.04 3.59 21.16
N PRO A 567 -21.23 2.43 20.50
CA PRO A 567 -20.90 2.25 19.09
C PRO A 567 -21.61 3.28 18.22
N CYS A 568 -20.85 4.00 17.41
CA CYS A 568 -21.43 4.88 16.42
C CYS A 568 -22.17 4.07 15.36
N THR A 569 -23.40 4.47 15.06
CA THR A 569 -24.22 3.90 14.00
C THR A 569 -24.57 4.96 12.97
N THR A 570 -25.06 4.54 11.80
CA THR A 570 -25.55 5.46 10.77
C THR A 570 -26.67 6.38 11.26
N ASN A 571 -27.43 5.96 12.29
CA ASN A 571 -28.53 6.72 12.90
C ASN A 571 -28.10 7.58 14.09
N THR A 572 -26.83 7.56 14.50
CA THR A 572 -26.36 8.35 15.64
C THR A 572 -26.40 9.85 15.32
N ASP A 573 -27.01 10.63 16.22
CA ASP A 573 -27.13 12.08 16.11
C ASP A 573 -25.74 12.71 16.02
N GLU A 574 -25.58 13.68 15.12
CA GLU A 574 -24.30 14.37 14.93
C GLU A 574 -23.80 15.02 16.21
N SER A 575 -24.69 15.50 17.07
CA SER A 575 -24.34 16.10 18.36
C SER A 575 -23.74 15.10 19.35
N GLU A 576 -23.91 13.80 19.12
CA GLU A 576 -23.34 12.72 19.93
C GLU A 576 -22.03 12.19 19.34
N ARG A 577 -21.63 12.64 18.13
CA ARG A 577 -20.41 12.21 17.45
C ARG A 577 -19.20 13.01 17.94
N ILE A 578 -18.16 12.28 18.33
CA ILE A 578 -16.86 12.85 18.71
C ILE A 578 -15.92 12.75 17.52
N ARG A 579 -15.48 13.90 17.01
CA ARG A 579 -14.59 14.03 15.84
C ARG A 579 -13.13 14.27 16.23
N LEU A 580 -12.20 14.12 15.29
CA LEU A 580 -10.78 14.42 15.49
C LEU A 580 -10.57 15.86 16.01
N SER A 581 -11.27 16.83 15.42
CA SER A 581 -11.22 18.25 15.79
C SER A 581 -11.70 18.53 17.22
N PHE A 582 -12.54 17.67 17.79
CA PHE A 582 -13.00 17.79 19.19
C PHE A 582 -11.83 17.74 20.17
N PHE A 583 -10.86 16.85 19.92
CA PHE A 583 -9.68 16.69 20.78
C PHE A 583 -8.80 17.94 20.77
N LEU A 584 -8.69 18.63 19.63
CA LEU A 584 -7.95 19.88 19.55
C LEU A 584 -8.62 20.96 20.43
N ASN A 585 -9.94 21.15 20.30
CA ASN A 585 -10.68 22.14 21.09
C ASN A 585 -10.57 21.90 22.60
N LYS A 586 -10.52 20.63 23.04
CA LYS A 586 -10.33 20.26 24.45
C LYS A 586 -8.91 20.44 24.94
N LEU A 587 -7.91 20.15 24.10
CA LEU A 587 -6.50 20.41 24.43
C LEU A 587 -6.23 21.93 24.56
N VAL A 588 -6.92 22.76 23.76
CA VAL A 588 -6.80 24.24 23.74
C VAL A 588 -7.55 24.92 24.88
N GLY A 589 -8.64 24.33 25.37
CA GLY A 589 -9.44 24.86 26.47
C GLY A 589 -10.29 26.08 26.07
N PRO A 590 -11.47 26.27 26.69
CA PRO A 590 -12.45 27.29 26.28
C PRO A 590 -12.05 28.74 26.60
N GLY A 591 -10.91 28.98 27.26
CA GLY A 591 -10.42 30.32 27.62
C GLY A 591 -9.13 30.74 26.92
N GLY A 592 -8.61 29.96 25.97
CA GLY A 592 -7.30 30.18 25.34
C GLY A 592 -6.09 30.01 26.28
N GLY A 593 -6.30 30.09 27.60
CA GLY A 593 -5.32 29.76 28.64
C GLY A 593 -5.57 28.39 29.25
N SER A 594 -5.60 27.33 28.44
CA SER A 594 -5.30 26.01 29.02
C SER A 594 -3.82 26.04 29.46
N PRO A 595 -3.48 25.72 30.73
CA PRO A 595 -2.08 25.59 31.14
C PRO A 595 -1.30 24.60 30.27
N LEU A 596 -2.01 23.70 29.59
CA LEU A 596 -1.43 22.77 28.64
C LEU A 596 -0.90 23.50 27.39
N LEU A 597 -1.66 24.45 26.83
CA LEU A 597 -1.31 25.08 25.56
C LEU A 597 -0.56 26.41 25.66
N GLU A 598 -0.28 26.95 26.85
CA GLU A 598 0.82 27.93 27.04
C GLU A 598 2.17 27.24 27.26
N GLU A 599 2.18 25.96 27.62
CA GLU A 599 3.41 25.16 27.75
C GLU A 599 3.79 24.37 26.50
N PHE A 600 2.87 24.15 25.55
CA PHE A 600 3.15 23.52 24.25
C PHE A 600 3.73 24.42 23.12
N PRO A 601 3.49 25.74 23.03
CA PRO A 601 3.79 26.53 21.84
C PRO A 601 5.25 27.00 21.76
N ALA A 602 6.04 26.82 22.83
CA ALA A 602 7.48 27.12 22.81
C ALA A 602 8.37 25.96 22.33
N TYR A 603 7.82 24.76 22.09
CA TYR A 603 8.63 23.53 21.97
C TYR A 603 8.89 23.01 20.54
N GLN A 604 8.54 23.77 19.49
CA GLN A 604 9.00 23.49 18.13
C GLN A 604 10.37 24.11 17.79
N THR A 605 10.98 24.90 18.66
CA THR A 605 12.26 25.56 18.35
C THR A 605 13.45 24.59 18.29
N ASN A 606 13.31 23.32 18.72
CA ASN A 606 14.37 22.28 18.62
C ASN A 606 13.86 20.86 18.26
N GLY A 607 12.62 20.69 17.80
CA GLY A 607 12.13 19.43 17.24
C GLY A 607 11.97 18.21 18.19
N GLN A 608 11.93 18.38 19.52
CA GLN A 608 11.72 17.27 20.46
C GLN A 608 10.36 17.32 21.17
N PHE A 609 9.59 16.23 21.04
CA PHE A 609 8.29 16.04 21.71
C PHE A 609 8.46 15.74 23.21
N ASP A 610 8.07 16.68 24.08
CA ASP A 610 8.04 16.46 25.53
C ASP A 610 6.83 15.60 25.94
N PHE A 611 7.05 14.30 25.95
CA PHE A 611 6.05 13.30 26.35
C PHE A 611 5.58 13.46 27.79
N TYR A 612 6.39 14.00 28.70
CA TYR A 612 6.03 14.05 30.11
C TYR A 612 4.85 15.01 30.35
N LYS A 613 4.84 16.16 29.67
CA LYS A 613 3.74 17.14 29.72
C LYS A 613 2.48 16.62 29.04
N PHE A 614 2.62 16.00 27.86
CA PHE A 614 1.51 15.31 27.21
C PHE A 614 0.92 14.21 28.11
N TRP A 615 1.78 13.45 28.79
CA TRP A 615 1.35 12.38 29.70
C TRP A 615 0.58 12.91 30.91
N GLN A 616 1.03 14.01 31.51
CA GLN A 616 0.30 14.66 32.60
C GLN A 616 -1.08 15.19 32.14
N ALA A 617 -1.14 15.78 30.94
CA ALA A 617 -2.40 16.21 30.32
C ALA A 617 -3.36 15.03 30.12
N TYR A 618 -2.83 13.93 29.57
CA TYR A 618 -3.59 12.72 29.32
C TYR A 618 -4.07 12.04 30.61
N LEU A 619 -3.24 11.97 31.65
CA LEU A 619 -3.65 11.42 32.94
C LEU A 619 -4.76 12.25 33.58
N THR A 620 -4.66 13.57 33.47
CA THR A 620 -5.70 14.51 33.91
C THR A 620 -6.99 14.29 33.12
N PHE A 621 -6.89 14.09 31.80
CA PHE A 621 -8.01 13.77 30.91
C PHE A 621 -8.67 12.43 31.25
N ASN A 622 -7.89 11.42 31.63
CA ASN A 622 -8.41 10.10 32.00
C ASN A 622 -9.08 10.05 33.39
N GLY A 623 -9.37 11.23 33.98
CA GLY A 623 -9.96 11.34 35.30
C GLY A 623 -9.05 10.82 36.42
N ASN A 624 -7.74 10.80 36.20
CA ASN A 624 -6.74 10.43 37.21
C ASN A 624 -6.13 11.73 37.73
N PRO A 625 -6.69 12.34 38.79
CA PRO A 625 -6.22 13.63 39.25
C PRO A 625 -4.78 13.51 39.74
N VAL A 626 -3.85 14.22 39.10
CA VAL A 626 -2.48 14.47 39.62
C VAL A 626 -2.55 15.49 40.78
N CYS A 627 -3.63 15.48 41.57
CA CYS A 627 -3.89 16.42 42.65
C CYS A 627 -3.54 15.75 43.99
N ILE A 628 -2.24 15.66 44.31
CA ILE A 628 -1.74 15.33 45.66
C ILE A 628 -1.44 16.63 46.43
N ILE A 629 -2.31 17.64 46.29
CA ILE A 629 -2.13 18.92 46.98
C ILE A 629 -3.37 19.14 47.86
N TYR A 630 -3.23 18.79 49.16
CA TYR A 630 -4.17 18.99 50.29
C TYR A 630 -5.34 18.01 50.53
N GLY A 631 -5.21 16.71 50.22
CA GLY A 631 -6.06 15.69 50.87
C GLY A 631 -7.56 15.69 50.57
N PHE A 632 -8.02 16.45 49.57
CA PHE A 632 -9.40 16.37 49.05
C PHE A 632 -9.45 15.47 47.81
N LEU A 633 -10.28 14.44 47.85
CA LEU A 633 -10.63 13.61 46.70
C LEU A 633 -11.45 14.46 45.71
N CYS A 634 -10.91 14.73 44.51
CA CYS A 634 -11.70 15.34 43.45
C CYS A 634 -12.78 14.35 42.96
N PRO A 635 -13.99 14.82 42.60
CA PRO A 635 -14.98 13.98 41.93
C PRO A 635 -14.39 13.42 40.65
N THR A 636 -14.53 12.12 40.41
CA THR A 636 -14.20 11.53 39.11
C THR A 636 -15.10 12.15 38.06
N ASP A 637 -14.55 12.76 37.02
CA ASP A 637 -15.30 13.23 35.86
C ASP A 637 -15.56 12.04 34.91
N PRO A 638 -16.78 11.45 34.90
CA PRO A 638 -17.08 10.31 34.03
C PRO A 638 -16.98 10.68 32.55
N VAL A 639 -17.23 11.95 32.19
CA VAL A 639 -17.16 12.43 30.80
C VAL A 639 -15.70 12.47 30.33
N GLY A 640 -14.77 12.93 31.18
CA GLY A 640 -13.34 12.89 30.87
C GLY A 640 -12.82 11.48 30.62
N ARG A 641 -13.21 10.52 31.48
CA ARG A 641 -12.83 9.10 31.32
C ARG A 641 -13.39 8.49 30.04
N ALA A 642 -14.64 8.79 29.69
CA ALA A 642 -15.26 8.35 28.44
C ALA A 642 -14.51 8.87 27.20
N GLN A 643 -14.16 10.16 27.20
CA GLN A 643 -13.39 10.77 26.12
C GLN A 643 -11.97 10.19 26.01
N ALA A 644 -11.33 9.83 27.14
CA ALA A 644 -10.05 9.14 27.16
C ALA A 644 -10.11 7.74 26.53
N ASN A 645 -11.22 7.03 26.71
CA ASN A 645 -11.44 5.74 26.04
C ASN A 645 -11.62 5.91 24.52
N ILE A 646 -12.34 6.95 24.08
CA ILE A 646 -12.52 7.26 22.65
C ILE A 646 -11.20 7.66 21.97
N PHE A 647 -10.24 8.25 22.71
CA PHE A 647 -8.91 8.55 22.17
C PHE A 647 -8.20 7.31 21.57
N LEU A 648 -8.49 6.12 22.10
CA LEU A 648 -7.96 4.84 21.60
C LEU A 648 -8.58 4.37 20.29
N ASN A 649 -9.62 5.04 19.80
CA ASN A 649 -10.25 4.76 18.51
C ASN A 649 -9.65 5.57 17.34
N ILE A 650 -8.93 6.66 17.61
CA ILE A 650 -8.26 7.48 16.59
C ILE A 650 -7.35 6.60 15.69
N PRO A 651 -7.46 6.63 14.35
CA PRO A 651 -6.56 5.84 13.52
C PRO A 651 -5.12 6.36 13.60
N PHE A 652 -4.16 5.47 13.36
CA PHE A 652 -2.74 5.84 13.33
C PHE A 652 -2.33 6.60 12.07
N SER A 653 -3.23 6.73 11.11
CA SER A 653 -2.97 7.38 9.84
C SER A 653 -4.24 8.07 9.37
N SER A 654 -4.07 8.97 8.39
CA SER A 654 -5.14 9.41 7.51
C SER A 654 -5.82 8.21 6.84
N THR A 655 -7.15 8.21 6.80
CA THR A 655 -7.97 7.17 6.17
C THR A 655 -8.45 7.55 4.76
N GLU A 656 -7.86 8.59 4.19
CA GLU A 656 -8.26 9.19 2.92
C GLU A 656 -8.09 8.24 1.73
N ASP A 657 -9.08 8.26 0.84
CA ASP A 657 -8.95 7.70 -0.49
C ASP A 657 -7.84 8.43 -1.26
N ARG A 658 -7.16 7.72 -2.16
CA ARG A 658 -6.26 8.31 -3.15
C ARG A 658 -6.88 8.22 -4.54
N LEU A 659 -6.70 9.27 -5.33
CA LEU A 659 -7.15 9.28 -6.71
C LEU A 659 -6.15 8.52 -7.58
N GLY A 660 -6.64 7.60 -8.40
CA GLY A 660 -5.93 7.11 -9.57
C GLY A 660 -6.86 7.12 -10.77
N GLN A 661 -6.49 6.40 -11.83
CA GLN A 661 -7.29 6.37 -13.05
C GLN A 661 -7.10 5.10 -13.86
N THR A 662 -8.11 4.75 -14.63
CA THR A 662 -8.01 3.83 -15.77
C THR A 662 -7.99 4.66 -17.05
N TYR A 663 -7.17 4.30 -18.02
CA TYR A 663 -7.14 4.99 -19.29
C TYR A 663 -6.77 4.09 -20.48
N THR A 664 -7.14 4.57 -21.67
CA THR A 664 -6.65 4.06 -22.95
C THR A 664 -5.65 5.07 -23.51
N ASN A 665 -4.52 4.61 -24.02
CA ASN A 665 -3.52 5.50 -24.59
C ASN A 665 -3.99 6.08 -25.95
N ASN A 666 -3.87 7.39 -26.15
CA ASN A 666 -4.18 8.05 -27.44
C ASN A 666 -3.24 7.62 -28.56
N GLY A 667 -1.99 7.29 -28.20
CA GLY A 667 -1.12 6.51 -29.07
C GLY A 667 -1.44 5.05 -28.86
N LEU A 668 -2.33 4.50 -29.69
CA LEU A 668 -2.51 3.06 -29.86
C LEU A 668 -1.12 2.42 -30.01
N VAL A 669 -0.55 1.91 -28.92
CA VAL A 669 0.52 0.91 -29.00
C VAL A 669 -0.18 -0.37 -29.41
N ILE A 670 -0.66 -0.40 -30.65
CA ILE A 670 -0.89 -1.66 -31.33
C ILE A 670 0.51 -2.20 -31.46
N ASP A 671 0.90 -3.09 -30.56
CA ASP A 671 2.05 -3.93 -30.81
C ASP A 671 1.84 -4.49 -32.23
N PRO A 672 2.68 -4.14 -33.22
CA PRO A 672 2.51 -4.62 -34.59
C PRO A 672 2.49 -6.16 -34.65
N ASN A 673 3.08 -6.81 -33.63
CA ASN A 673 3.05 -8.25 -33.47
C ASN A 673 1.70 -8.81 -32.93
N LEU A 674 0.80 -7.96 -32.42
CA LEU A 674 -0.59 -8.33 -32.11
C LEU A 674 -1.43 -8.58 -33.37
N VAL A 675 -1.07 -7.94 -34.50
CA VAL A 675 -1.71 -8.17 -35.81
C VAL A 675 -1.17 -9.46 -36.45
N SER A 676 0.03 -9.90 -36.09
CA SER A 676 0.62 -11.16 -36.57
C SER A 676 0.21 -12.37 -35.73
N GLN A 677 -1.07 -12.52 -35.39
CA GLN A 677 -1.53 -13.77 -34.82
C GLN A 677 -1.67 -14.86 -35.90
N PRO A 678 -1.21 -16.10 -35.64
CA PRO A 678 -1.20 -17.19 -36.63
C PRO A 678 -2.57 -17.73 -37.09
N GLN A 679 -3.69 -17.05 -36.82
CA GLN A 679 -5.03 -17.62 -37.02
C GLN A 679 -6.07 -16.73 -37.72
N SER A 680 -5.80 -15.47 -38.06
CA SER A 680 -6.72 -14.75 -38.94
C SER A 680 -6.12 -14.64 -40.34
N ASP A 681 -6.78 -15.22 -41.33
CA ASP A 681 -6.55 -15.01 -42.77
C ASP A 681 -6.82 -13.53 -43.21
N SER A 682 -6.95 -12.62 -42.25
CA SER A 682 -7.30 -11.22 -42.39
C SER A 682 -6.16 -10.33 -41.88
N GLN A 683 -5.70 -9.41 -42.72
CA GLN A 683 -4.77 -8.34 -42.37
C GLN A 683 -5.58 -7.12 -41.90
N VAL A 684 -5.35 -6.67 -40.67
CA VAL A 684 -5.95 -5.44 -40.12
C VAL A 684 -4.93 -4.31 -40.18
N SER A 685 -5.35 -3.14 -40.63
CA SER A 685 -4.51 -1.94 -40.80
C SER A 685 -5.32 -0.68 -40.51
N ASN A 686 -4.65 0.48 -40.42
CA ASN A 686 -5.28 1.79 -40.19
C ASN A 686 -6.23 1.81 -38.98
N VAL A 687 -5.81 1.16 -37.89
CA VAL A 687 -6.63 1.14 -36.68
C VAL A 687 -6.51 2.50 -36.00
N GLU A 688 -7.63 3.18 -35.83
CA GLU A 688 -7.74 4.48 -35.18
C GLU A 688 -8.86 4.42 -34.13
N PHE A 689 -8.54 4.80 -32.91
CA PHE A 689 -9.50 4.98 -31.83
C PHE A 689 -9.76 6.47 -31.63
N VAL A 690 -11.00 6.90 -31.86
CA VAL A 690 -11.48 8.25 -31.60
C VAL A 690 -12.24 8.22 -30.27
N PRO A 691 -11.61 8.61 -29.15
CA PRO A 691 -12.25 8.55 -27.85
C PRO A 691 -13.36 9.60 -27.72
N THR A 692 -14.49 9.20 -27.16
CA THR A 692 -15.44 10.11 -26.49
C THR A 692 -14.90 10.47 -25.11
N ASN A 693 -14.33 9.48 -24.41
CA ASN A 693 -13.55 9.67 -23.19
C ASN A 693 -12.40 8.65 -23.14
N THR A 694 -11.20 9.11 -22.83
CA THR A 694 -9.97 8.30 -22.74
C THR A 694 -9.66 7.82 -21.34
N LYS A 695 -10.26 8.44 -20.31
CA LYS A 695 -9.85 8.29 -18.91
C LYS A 695 -11.07 8.18 -18.01
N HIS A 696 -10.95 7.35 -16.99
CA HIS A 696 -11.93 7.23 -15.94
C HIS A 696 -11.22 7.23 -14.59
N ARG A 697 -11.68 8.03 -13.63
CA ARG A 697 -11.03 8.11 -12.32
C ARG A 697 -11.43 6.91 -11.46
N LEU A 698 -10.51 6.51 -10.59
CA LEU A 698 -10.73 5.46 -9.60
C LEU A 698 -10.38 5.99 -8.21
N TYR A 699 -11.17 5.60 -7.22
CA TYR A 699 -11.00 5.97 -5.81
C TYR A 699 -10.43 4.81 -5.03
N PHE A 700 -9.15 4.90 -4.68
CA PHE A 700 -8.42 3.84 -4.00
C PHE A 700 -8.45 4.07 -2.49
N ALA A 701 -9.42 3.44 -1.82
CA ALA A 701 -9.52 3.44 -0.37
C ALA A 701 -8.26 2.84 0.27
N HIS A 702 -7.94 3.33 1.48
CA HIS A 702 -6.85 2.82 2.32
C HIS A 702 -5.43 2.90 1.74
N MET A 703 -5.20 3.49 0.57
CA MET A 703 -3.85 3.56 0.01
C MET A 703 -2.95 4.55 0.75
N GLN A 704 -3.48 5.70 1.13
CA GLN A 704 -2.73 6.61 1.98
C GLN A 704 -2.47 5.98 3.34
N GLU A 705 -3.52 5.39 3.91
CA GLU A 705 -3.46 4.71 5.19
C GLU A 705 -2.40 3.62 5.22
N SER A 706 -2.49 2.67 4.30
CA SER A 706 -1.57 1.53 4.25
C SER A 706 -0.13 1.96 4.03
N SER A 707 0.12 3.03 3.26
CA SER A 707 1.47 3.58 3.07
C SER A 707 2.04 4.21 4.35
N GLU A 708 1.27 5.04 5.04
CA GLU A 708 1.72 5.64 6.32
C GLU A 708 1.89 4.57 7.41
N LEU A 709 0.98 3.60 7.48
CA LEU A 709 1.05 2.50 8.44
C LEU A 709 2.21 1.55 8.13
N ALA A 710 2.49 1.28 6.85
CA ALA A 710 3.65 0.52 6.40
C ALA A 710 4.96 1.23 6.79
N THR A 711 5.02 2.54 6.60
CA THR A 711 6.15 3.37 7.04
C THR A 711 6.32 3.28 8.55
N LEU A 712 5.21 3.41 9.31
CA LEU A 712 5.22 3.37 10.77
C LEU A 712 5.73 2.02 11.30
N ILE A 713 5.24 0.89 10.76
CA ILE A 713 5.70 -0.44 11.19
C ILE A 713 7.17 -0.66 10.79
N GLN A 714 7.58 -0.25 9.59
CA GLN A 714 8.96 -0.38 9.13
C GLN A 714 9.92 0.39 10.05
N ASN A 715 9.51 1.60 10.48
CA ASN A 715 10.27 2.44 11.39
C ASN A 715 10.47 1.82 12.77
N THR A 716 9.59 0.91 13.20
CA THR A 716 9.81 0.17 14.47
C THR A 716 11.02 -0.77 14.42
N PHE A 717 11.49 -1.10 13.22
CA PHE A 717 12.63 -1.99 12.99
C PHE A 717 13.88 -1.25 12.49
N LEU A 718 13.91 0.10 12.51
CA LEU A 718 15.08 0.88 12.08
C LEU A 718 16.31 0.55 12.95
N PRO A 719 17.44 0.12 12.36
CA PRO A 719 18.70 0.02 13.08
C PRO A 719 19.11 1.38 13.64
N LYS A 720 19.75 1.38 14.81
CA LYS A 720 20.28 2.60 15.41
C LYS A 720 21.24 3.30 14.42
N GLY A 721 20.97 4.57 14.13
CA GLY A 721 21.76 5.39 13.20
C GLY A 721 21.22 5.44 11.77
N VAL A 722 20.16 4.68 11.44
CA VAL A 722 19.41 4.82 10.20
C VAL A 722 18.18 5.67 10.48
N THR A 723 18.03 6.79 9.76
CA THR A 723 16.95 7.77 9.99
C THR A 723 15.68 7.45 9.22
N ALA A 724 15.81 6.81 8.05
CA ALA A 724 14.70 6.28 7.25
C ALA A 724 15.23 5.24 6.27
N PHE A 725 14.35 4.37 5.78
CA PHE A 725 14.66 3.58 4.59
C PHE A 725 14.25 4.39 3.37
N ASP A 726 15.14 4.49 2.39
CA ASP A 726 14.82 5.08 1.10
C ASP A 726 13.77 4.19 0.41
N PRO A 727 12.52 4.67 0.22
CA PRO A 727 11.49 3.90 -0.43
C PRO A 727 11.67 3.88 -1.95
N SER A 728 12.76 4.46 -2.51
CA SER A 728 13.05 4.54 -3.94
C SER A 728 12.55 3.31 -4.68
N PRO A 729 11.39 3.42 -5.37
CA PRO A 729 10.81 2.27 -6.01
C PRO A 729 11.80 1.77 -7.05
N PRO A 730 12.08 0.46 -7.12
CA PRO A 730 12.77 -0.07 -8.28
C PRO A 730 12.00 0.39 -9.51
N SER A 731 12.68 0.90 -10.53
CA SER A 731 12.07 1.33 -11.78
C SER A 731 11.40 0.11 -12.42
N GLN A 732 10.14 -0.15 -12.09
CA GLN A 732 9.47 -1.31 -12.63
C GLN A 732 9.04 -0.99 -14.05
N THR A 733 9.58 -1.80 -14.94
CA THR A 733 9.07 -2.03 -16.29
C THR A 733 7.59 -2.35 -16.23
N PHE A 734 6.81 -1.62 -17.02
CA PHE A 734 5.44 -1.95 -17.36
C PHE A 734 5.29 -3.46 -17.59
N TYR A 735 4.47 -4.14 -16.79
CA TYR A 735 4.05 -5.50 -17.08
C TYR A 735 3.07 -5.49 -18.25
N ASN A 736 3.56 -5.19 -19.46
CA ASN A 736 2.80 -5.43 -20.68
C ASN A 736 3.01 -6.90 -21.06
N SER A 737 2.41 -7.82 -20.30
CA SER A 737 2.31 -9.20 -20.79
C SER A 737 1.48 -9.18 -22.08
N GLN A 738 1.75 -10.10 -23.01
CA GLN A 738 1.01 -10.15 -24.27
C GLN A 738 -0.50 -10.25 -23.96
N ARG A 739 -1.27 -9.22 -24.35
CA ARG A 739 -2.71 -9.07 -24.11
C ARG A 739 -3.15 -8.96 -22.66
N CYS A 740 -2.20 -8.76 -21.74
CA CYS A 740 -2.48 -8.59 -20.32
C CYS A 740 -3.28 -9.76 -19.74
N GLU A 741 -2.89 -10.96 -20.17
CA GLU A 741 -3.47 -12.23 -19.75
C GLU A 741 -2.66 -12.77 -18.56
N ILE A 742 -3.04 -12.36 -17.36
CA ILE A 742 -2.33 -12.74 -16.13
C ILE A 742 -3.11 -13.84 -15.43
N LYS A 743 -2.51 -15.04 -15.39
CA LYS A 743 -3.14 -16.22 -14.77
C LYS A 743 -2.98 -16.26 -13.26
N ASP A 744 -1.89 -15.69 -12.74
CA ASP A 744 -1.59 -15.68 -11.32
C ASP A 744 -1.91 -14.28 -10.76
N ALA A 745 -3.11 -14.13 -10.21
CA ALA A 745 -3.56 -12.91 -9.56
C ALA A 745 -4.36 -13.27 -8.29
N ARG A 746 -4.54 -12.29 -7.40
CA ARG A 746 -5.35 -12.46 -6.18
C ARG A 746 -6.52 -11.49 -6.19
N SER A 747 -7.62 -11.91 -5.57
CA SER A 747 -8.79 -11.05 -5.40
C SER A 747 -9.54 -11.48 -4.15
N ASN A 748 -10.18 -10.51 -3.51
CA ASN A 748 -11.19 -10.68 -2.48
C ASN A 748 -12.21 -9.54 -2.65
N PRO A 749 -13.35 -9.57 -1.95
CA PRO A 749 -14.28 -8.44 -1.96
C PRO A 749 -13.54 -7.18 -1.49
N GLY A 750 -13.54 -6.11 -2.28
CA GLY A 750 -12.93 -4.83 -1.91
C GLY A 750 -13.93 -3.70 -1.90
N ASP A 751 -13.46 -2.49 -1.57
CA ASP A 751 -14.24 -1.26 -1.72
C ASP A 751 -14.44 -0.93 -3.20
N ASN A 752 -15.56 -0.32 -3.54
CA ASN A 752 -15.88 0.09 -4.89
C ASN A 752 -14.92 1.20 -5.34
N LEU A 753 -14.23 0.96 -6.46
CA LEU A 753 -13.33 1.95 -7.07
C LEU A 753 -14.09 3.11 -7.72
N PHE A 754 -15.40 2.94 -7.94
CA PHE A 754 -16.30 4.01 -8.41
C PHE A 754 -16.77 4.90 -7.28
N GLY A 755 -16.44 4.54 -6.04
CA GLY A 755 -17.09 5.02 -4.85
C GLY A 755 -18.54 4.57 -4.73
N ASN A 756 -19.18 4.97 -3.63
CA ASN A 756 -20.59 4.66 -3.34
C ASN A 756 -21.60 5.42 -4.24
N PHE A 757 -21.15 5.90 -5.39
CA PHE A 757 -21.98 6.59 -6.36
C PHE A 757 -22.79 5.58 -7.16
N THR A 758 -24.03 5.33 -6.74
CA THR A 758 -25.07 4.93 -7.69
C THR A 758 -25.35 6.14 -8.57
N GLN A 759 -24.57 6.33 -9.64
CA GLN A 759 -24.88 7.39 -10.60
C GLN A 759 -26.29 7.12 -11.14
N PRO A 760 -27.26 8.04 -10.96
CA PRO A 760 -28.42 8.04 -11.83
C PRO A 760 -27.91 8.06 -13.27
N ALA A 761 -28.45 7.23 -14.16
CA ALA A 761 -28.03 7.11 -15.56
C ALA A 761 -27.99 8.45 -16.36
N ASN A 762 -28.44 9.55 -15.74
CA ASN A 762 -28.52 10.89 -16.31
C ASN A 762 -27.77 11.97 -15.49
N SER A 763 -26.93 11.61 -14.49
CA SER A 763 -26.25 12.63 -13.67
C SER A 763 -25.07 13.26 -14.41
N PRO A 764 -25.08 14.59 -14.65
CA PRO A 764 -24.11 15.28 -15.50
C PRO A 764 -22.87 15.68 -14.70
N ILE A 765 -22.15 14.71 -14.12
CA ILE A 765 -20.77 14.98 -13.66
C ILE A 765 -19.93 15.05 -14.94
N SER A 766 -19.85 16.24 -15.53
CA SER A 766 -19.44 16.49 -16.92
C SER A 766 -17.94 16.30 -17.18
N GLY A 767 -17.38 15.11 -16.94
CA GLY A 767 -15.95 14.87 -17.18
C GLY A 767 -15.40 13.53 -16.72
N ASP A 768 -16.11 12.79 -15.88
CA ASP A 768 -15.70 11.45 -15.44
C ASP A 768 -16.65 10.40 -16.01
N GLN A 769 -16.58 10.22 -17.33
CA GLN A 769 -17.41 9.26 -18.06
C GLN A 769 -16.70 7.92 -18.16
N THR A 770 -17.44 6.85 -18.41
CA THR A 770 -16.84 5.56 -18.79
C THR A 770 -15.93 5.75 -20.01
N ILE A 771 -14.84 4.98 -20.09
CA ILE A 771 -13.98 5.02 -21.28
C ILE A 771 -14.82 4.52 -22.44
N ALA A 772 -15.01 5.37 -23.45
CA ALA A 772 -15.87 5.10 -24.57
C ALA A 772 -15.36 5.81 -25.81
N GLY A 773 -15.67 5.29 -26.97
CA GLY A 773 -15.27 5.92 -28.22
C GLY A 773 -15.58 5.05 -29.43
N LYS A 774 -15.00 5.43 -30.55
CA LYS A 774 -15.19 4.79 -31.84
C LYS A 774 -13.89 4.19 -32.31
N ILE A 775 -13.88 2.89 -32.58
CA ILE A 775 -12.75 2.23 -33.23
C ILE A 775 -13.02 2.05 -34.72
N SER A 776 -12.07 2.50 -35.53
CA SER A 776 -12.08 2.37 -36.99
C SER A 776 -10.85 1.59 -37.43
N TYR A 777 -10.98 0.83 -38.51
CA TYR A 777 -9.93 -0.05 -39.03
C TYR A 777 -10.25 -0.49 -40.46
N THR A 778 -9.21 -0.87 -41.21
CA THR A 778 -9.31 -1.48 -42.53
C THR A 778 -8.93 -2.96 -42.46
N VAL A 779 -9.81 -3.85 -42.92
CA VAL A 779 -9.55 -5.29 -43.01
C VAL A 779 -9.34 -5.70 -44.46
N LYS A 780 -8.29 -6.48 -44.73
CA LYS A 780 -8.02 -7.10 -46.02
C LYS A 780 -7.90 -8.61 -45.87
N PHE A 781 -8.59 -9.38 -46.70
CA PHE A 781 -8.47 -10.84 -46.71
C PHE A 781 -8.74 -11.43 -48.09
N THR A 782 -8.34 -12.68 -48.26
CA THR A 782 -8.53 -13.44 -49.49
C THR A 782 -9.42 -14.67 -49.21
N CYS A 783 -10.30 -14.96 -50.16
CA CYS A 783 -11.15 -16.14 -50.14
C CYS A 783 -11.07 -16.89 -51.46
N GLU A 784 -11.16 -18.21 -51.36
CA GLU A 784 -11.34 -19.11 -52.50
C GLU A 784 -12.78 -19.61 -52.51
N PHE A 785 -13.43 -19.48 -53.66
CA PHE A 785 -14.83 -19.89 -53.84
C PHE A 785 -14.92 -21.04 -54.83
N PRO A 786 -15.60 -22.14 -54.48
CA PRO A 786 -15.93 -23.18 -55.44
C PRO A 786 -16.90 -22.66 -56.52
N GLN A 787 -17.18 -23.46 -57.55
CA GLN A 787 -18.23 -23.14 -58.51
C GLN A 787 -19.61 -23.06 -57.81
N PRO A 788 -20.49 -22.11 -58.17
CA PRO A 788 -21.86 -22.06 -57.67
C PRO A 788 -22.60 -23.37 -57.96
N THR A 789 -23.25 -23.93 -56.95
CA THR A 789 -24.02 -25.18 -57.12
C THR A 789 -25.48 -24.86 -57.44
N PRO A 790 -26.15 -25.66 -58.29
CA PRO A 790 -27.58 -25.51 -58.53
C PRO A 790 -28.38 -25.56 -57.22
N ASN A 791 -29.34 -24.65 -57.04
CA ASN A 791 -30.20 -24.65 -55.85
C ASN A 791 -31.23 -25.78 -55.98
N GLN A 792 -30.86 -26.99 -55.57
CA GLN A 792 -31.69 -28.18 -55.75
C GLN A 792 -33.03 -28.06 -55.01
N SER A 793 -33.09 -27.37 -53.87
CA SER A 793 -34.35 -27.11 -53.17
C SER A 793 -35.29 -26.24 -53.99
N CYS A 794 -34.80 -25.10 -54.51
CA CYS A 794 -35.57 -24.25 -55.41
C CYS A 794 -36.01 -25.02 -56.66
N ILE A 795 -35.10 -25.79 -57.27
CA ILE A 795 -35.40 -26.57 -58.46
C ILE A 795 -36.51 -27.58 -58.16
N ASN A 796 -36.44 -28.29 -57.04
CA ASN A 796 -37.45 -29.25 -56.63
C ASN A 796 -38.81 -28.58 -56.34
N ASP A 797 -38.81 -27.41 -55.66
CA ASP A 797 -40.02 -26.64 -55.37
C ASP A 797 -40.65 -26.07 -56.64
N CYS A 798 -39.83 -25.58 -57.58
CA CYS A 798 -40.26 -25.14 -58.90
C CYS A 798 -40.86 -26.31 -59.70
N ILE A 799 -40.19 -27.46 -59.72
CA ILE A 799 -40.69 -28.68 -60.40
C ILE A 799 -42.02 -29.10 -59.78
N PHE A 800 -42.15 -29.08 -58.46
CA PHE A 800 -43.38 -29.42 -57.75
C PHE A 800 -44.53 -28.46 -58.12
N ASN A 801 -44.28 -27.15 -58.13
CA ASN A 801 -45.30 -26.16 -58.48
C ASN A 801 -45.68 -26.17 -59.97
N LEU A 802 -44.72 -26.31 -60.88
CA LEU A 802 -44.99 -26.37 -62.33
C LEU A 802 -45.67 -27.68 -62.73
N SER A 803 -45.29 -28.81 -62.14
CA SER A 803 -45.96 -30.10 -62.37
C SER A 803 -47.40 -30.08 -61.89
N LYS A 804 -47.69 -29.45 -60.76
CA LYS A 804 -49.06 -29.23 -60.26
C LYS A 804 -49.90 -28.34 -61.20
N ALA A 805 -49.26 -27.42 -61.92
CA ALA A 805 -49.89 -26.52 -62.88
C ALA A 805 -49.96 -27.07 -64.33
N GLY A 806 -49.40 -28.26 -64.59
CA GLY A 806 -49.33 -28.84 -65.95
C GLY A 806 -48.36 -28.12 -66.90
N LEU A 807 -47.35 -27.41 -66.37
CA LEU A 807 -46.39 -26.63 -67.13
C LEU A 807 -45.02 -27.34 -67.29
N PRO A 808 -44.20 -27.01 -68.33
CA PRO A 808 -42.89 -27.64 -68.55
C PRO A 808 -41.89 -27.35 -67.42
N THR A 809 -41.34 -28.40 -66.82
CA THR A 809 -40.41 -28.33 -65.68
C THR A 809 -38.95 -28.04 -66.05
N ASN A 810 -38.59 -28.12 -67.33
CA ASN A 810 -37.23 -27.89 -67.83
C ASN A 810 -36.75 -26.43 -67.68
N THR A 811 -37.65 -25.49 -67.39
CA THR A 811 -37.33 -24.09 -67.12
C THR A 811 -36.86 -23.84 -65.69
N CYS A 812 -37.03 -24.79 -64.77
CA CYS A 812 -36.68 -24.58 -63.36
C CYS A 812 -35.19 -24.34 -63.12
N SER A 813 -34.30 -24.96 -63.92
CA SER A 813 -32.85 -24.77 -63.77
C SER A 813 -32.38 -23.36 -64.16
N SER A 814 -33.12 -22.65 -65.03
CA SER A 814 -32.81 -21.27 -65.39
C SER A 814 -33.56 -20.25 -64.53
N GLN A 815 -34.68 -20.63 -63.92
CA GLN A 815 -35.46 -19.79 -63.00
C GLN A 815 -34.92 -19.79 -61.57
N CYS A 816 -34.19 -20.83 -61.17
CA CYS A 816 -33.59 -20.92 -59.85
C CYS A 816 -32.16 -20.39 -59.86
N PRO A 817 -31.87 -19.24 -59.21
CA PRO A 817 -30.51 -18.75 -59.10
C PRO A 817 -29.63 -19.78 -58.36
N PRO A 818 -28.42 -20.07 -58.85
CA PRO A 818 -27.50 -20.99 -58.19
C PRO A 818 -27.09 -20.45 -56.82
N ILE A 819 -26.88 -21.35 -55.86
CA ILE A 819 -26.44 -20.99 -54.51
C ILE A 819 -25.02 -20.46 -54.64
N GLN A 820 -24.85 -19.18 -54.34
CA GLN A 820 -23.53 -18.56 -54.32
C GLN A 820 -22.76 -19.09 -53.11
N PRO A 821 -21.54 -19.61 -53.30
CA PRO A 821 -20.71 -19.99 -52.17
C PRO A 821 -20.37 -18.75 -51.36
N THR A 822 -20.33 -18.91 -50.04
CA THR A 822 -19.92 -17.87 -49.11
C THR A 822 -18.54 -18.20 -48.53
N CYS A 823 -17.79 -17.16 -48.20
CA CYS A 823 -16.55 -17.28 -47.44
C CYS A 823 -16.70 -16.44 -46.17
N THR A 824 -16.39 -17.05 -45.03
CA THR A 824 -16.46 -16.40 -43.74
C THR A 824 -15.05 -16.15 -43.22
N ARG A 825 -14.76 -14.89 -42.88
CA ARG A 825 -13.48 -14.46 -42.29
C ARG A 825 -13.71 -13.64 -41.05
N THR A 826 -12.85 -13.81 -40.06
CA THR A 826 -12.91 -13.06 -38.81
C THR A 826 -11.75 -12.09 -38.75
N SER A 827 -11.99 -10.87 -38.27
CA SER A 827 -10.94 -9.91 -37.90
C SER A 827 -11.00 -9.63 -36.41
N LEU A 828 -9.84 -9.40 -35.80
CA LEU A 828 -9.69 -8.99 -34.42
C LEU A 828 -8.98 -7.63 -34.38
N THR A 829 -9.55 -6.68 -33.64
CA THR A 829 -8.92 -5.37 -33.41
C THR A 829 -8.86 -5.14 -31.91
N ALA A 830 -7.66 -4.88 -31.37
CA ALA A 830 -7.42 -4.76 -29.93
C ALA A 830 -7.20 -3.30 -29.50
N LEU A 831 -7.60 -3.00 -28.26
CA LEU A 831 -7.34 -1.75 -27.56
C LEU A 831 -6.89 -2.07 -26.13
N SER A 832 -5.69 -1.61 -25.75
CA SER A 832 -5.17 -1.83 -24.40
C SER A 832 -5.74 -0.86 -23.39
N ILE A 833 -6.06 -1.40 -22.20
CA ILE A 833 -6.56 -0.65 -21.05
C ILE A 833 -5.47 -0.64 -19.97
N TYR A 834 -5.25 0.49 -19.31
CA TYR A 834 -4.27 0.62 -18.23
C TYR A 834 -4.89 1.18 -16.97
N THR A 835 -4.36 0.80 -15.81
CA THR A 835 -4.72 1.27 -14.46
C THR A 835 -3.52 1.95 -13.82
N GLN A 836 -3.77 3.08 -13.17
CA GLN A 836 -2.82 3.81 -12.35
C GLN A 836 -3.25 3.71 -10.89
N THR A 837 -2.46 2.97 -10.11
CA THR A 837 -2.73 2.72 -8.69
C THR A 837 -1.78 3.59 -7.84
N PRO A 838 -2.29 4.55 -7.06
CA PRO A 838 -1.47 5.45 -6.25
C PRO A 838 -0.84 4.70 -5.07
N LYS A 839 0.40 5.06 -4.70
CA LYS A 839 1.10 4.61 -3.47
C LYS A 839 1.38 3.10 -3.34
N ILE A 840 0.97 2.27 -4.29
CA ILE A 840 1.11 0.81 -4.18
C ILE A 840 2.56 0.35 -4.20
N ASN A 841 3.43 1.05 -4.94
CA ASN A 841 4.87 0.80 -4.92
C ASN A 841 5.45 1.05 -3.53
N ASP A 842 5.08 2.17 -2.89
CA ASP A 842 5.54 2.52 -1.54
C ASP A 842 5.14 1.42 -0.55
N VAL A 843 3.88 0.98 -0.59
CA VAL A 843 3.37 -0.11 0.27
C VAL A 843 4.13 -1.41 0.00
N TRP A 844 4.30 -1.81 -1.26
CA TRP A 844 5.02 -3.03 -1.64
C TRP A 844 6.48 -3.02 -1.19
N GLN A 845 7.18 -1.91 -1.39
CA GLN A 845 8.58 -1.75 -0.96
C GLN A 845 8.71 -1.81 0.56
N GLN A 846 7.80 -1.17 1.30
CA GLN A 846 7.86 -1.12 2.75
C GLN A 846 7.43 -2.44 3.41
N LEU A 847 6.44 -3.15 2.83
CA LEU A 847 5.88 -4.35 3.43
C LEU A 847 6.57 -5.64 2.97
N VAL A 848 6.93 -5.76 1.68
CA VAL A 848 7.37 -7.05 1.11
C VAL A 848 8.77 -7.02 0.48
N GLU A 849 9.02 -6.21 -0.55
CA GLU A 849 10.19 -6.42 -1.42
C GLU A 849 11.36 -5.47 -1.17
N GLY A 850 11.14 -4.30 -0.57
CA GLY A 850 12.21 -3.33 -0.35
C GLY A 850 13.34 -3.91 0.52
N PRO A 851 14.59 -3.41 0.40
CA PRO A 851 15.74 -3.91 1.14
C PRO A 851 15.56 -3.96 2.66
N SER A 852 14.63 -3.16 3.17
CA SER A 852 14.27 -3.07 4.58
C SER A 852 12.79 -3.31 4.82
N SER A 853 12.13 -4.03 3.92
CA SER A 853 10.73 -4.39 4.08
C SER A 853 10.48 -5.18 5.36
N VAL A 854 9.27 -5.09 5.90
CA VAL A 854 8.88 -5.87 7.09
C VAL A 854 9.05 -7.37 6.82
N PHE A 855 8.63 -7.84 5.65
CA PHE A 855 8.76 -9.24 5.26
C PHE A 855 10.21 -9.72 5.24
N LYS A 856 11.12 -9.03 4.55
CA LYS A 856 12.55 -9.43 4.47
C LYS A 856 13.26 -9.34 5.81
N ARG A 857 12.73 -8.60 6.78
CA ARG A 857 13.27 -8.58 8.16
C ARG A 857 12.89 -9.83 8.95
N ILE A 858 11.67 -10.32 8.75
CA ILE A 858 11.18 -11.55 9.41
C ILE A 858 11.72 -12.79 8.68
N PHE A 859 11.77 -12.74 7.35
CA PHE A 859 12.28 -13.78 6.46
C PHE A 859 13.52 -13.28 5.69
N PRO A 860 14.68 -13.16 6.36
CA PRO A 860 15.90 -12.60 5.76
C PRO A 860 16.54 -13.45 4.67
N GLN A 861 16.14 -14.72 4.54
CA GLN A 861 16.64 -15.63 3.52
C GLN A 861 15.52 -15.96 2.54
N VAL A 862 15.68 -15.51 1.30
CA VAL A 862 14.85 -15.91 0.15
C VAL A 862 15.75 -16.70 -0.80
N SER A 863 15.60 -18.02 -0.79
CA SER A 863 16.43 -18.93 -1.60
C SER A 863 15.76 -20.30 -1.73
N PRO A 864 16.13 -21.15 -2.71
CA PRO A 864 15.50 -22.47 -2.91
C PRO A 864 15.43 -23.40 -1.69
N ASN A 865 16.24 -23.17 -0.65
CA ASN A 865 16.26 -23.97 0.58
C ASN A 865 15.79 -23.19 1.83
N ALA A 866 15.26 -21.98 1.67
CA ALA A 866 14.70 -21.18 2.75
C ALA A 866 13.17 -21.37 2.86
N PRO A 867 12.52 -20.95 3.97
CA PRO A 867 11.07 -21.03 4.11
C PRO A 867 10.30 -20.33 2.98
N VAL A 868 10.90 -19.31 2.37
CA VAL A 868 10.40 -18.59 1.20
C VAL A 868 11.42 -18.76 0.09
N THR A 869 11.02 -19.38 -1.01
CA THR A 869 11.94 -19.70 -2.11
C THR A 869 12.21 -18.51 -3.01
N GLU A 870 11.17 -17.71 -3.27
CA GLU A 870 11.19 -16.51 -4.09
C GLU A 870 10.04 -15.56 -3.68
N ILE A 871 10.24 -14.27 -3.87
CA ILE A 871 9.18 -13.25 -3.75
C ILE A 871 8.68 -12.95 -5.16
N LYS A 872 7.41 -13.27 -5.42
CA LYS A 872 6.74 -13.04 -6.68
C LYS A 872 5.95 -11.74 -6.63
N ASP A 873 6.10 -10.94 -7.68
CA ASP A 873 5.22 -9.81 -7.89
C ASP A 873 3.89 -10.29 -8.49
N VAL A 874 2.94 -10.62 -7.62
CA VAL A 874 1.61 -11.10 -7.99
C VAL A 874 0.63 -9.92 -7.94
N PRO A 875 -0.10 -9.60 -9.01
CA PRO A 875 -1.06 -8.51 -8.99
C PRO A 875 -2.36 -8.88 -8.26
N GLY A 876 -3.08 -7.85 -7.84
CA GLY A 876 -4.51 -7.94 -7.54
C GLY A 876 -5.34 -7.90 -8.82
N VAL A 877 -6.55 -8.45 -8.80
CA VAL A 877 -7.47 -8.42 -9.95
C VAL A 877 -8.88 -8.03 -9.54
N THR A 878 -9.55 -7.30 -10.42
CA THR A 878 -10.96 -6.93 -10.29
C THR A 878 -11.70 -7.05 -11.61
N GLN A 879 -13.03 -7.09 -11.56
CA GLN A 879 -13.87 -7.26 -12.75
C GLN A 879 -14.11 -5.94 -13.47
N ALA A 880 -14.16 -6.01 -14.79
CA ALA A 880 -14.59 -4.98 -15.72
C ALA A 880 -15.54 -5.60 -16.75
N SER A 881 -16.22 -4.75 -17.53
CA SER A 881 -17.07 -5.18 -18.64
C SER A 881 -16.80 -4.34 -19.87
N TYR A 882 -16.53 -4.98 -20.99
CA TYR A 882 -16.34 -4.35 -22.29
C TYR A 882 -17.53 -4.65 -23.20
N SER A 883 -18.01 -3.64 -23.91
CA SER A 883 -19.18 -3.78 -24.78
C SER A 883 -19.05 -2.97 -26.06
N THR A 884 -19.89 -3.33 -27.03
CA THR A 884 -20.00 -2.69 -28.34
C THR A 884 -21.46 -2.73 -28.80
N SER A 885 -21.83 -1.87 -29.77
CA SER A 885 -23.19 -1.81 -30.32
C SER A 885 -23.50 -2.86 -31.39
N SER A 886 -22.50 -3.42 -32.08
CA SER A 886 -22.72 -4.16 -33.33
C SER A 886 -21.88 -5.44 -33.53
N ASP A 887 -20.83 -5.61 -32.74
CA ASP A 887 -19.84 -6.68 -32.93
C ASP A 887 -19.72 -7.57 -31.68
N GLU A 888 -18.91 -8.63 -31.73
CA GLU A 888 -18.58 -9.42 -30.54
C GLU A 888 -17.38 -8.76 -29.84
N VAL A 889 -17.41 -8.66 -28.51
CA VAL A 889 -16.26 -8.14 -27.73
C VAL A 889 -15.68 -9.25 -26.87
N LEU A 890 -14.37 -9.40 -26.96
CA LEU A 890 -13.55 -10.28 -26.15
C LEU A 890 -12.65 -9.47 -25.23
N ALA A 891 -12.16 -10.09 -24.16
CA ALA A 891 -11.21 -9.49 -23.23
C ALA A 891 -9.95 -10.34 -23.07
N GLY A 892 -8.77 -9.75 -23.19
CA GLY A 892 -7.49 -10.42 -22.94
C GLY A 892 -7.06 -11.28 -24.12
N ASP A 893 -6.73 -12.56 -23.90
CA ASP A 893 -6.39 -13.46 -25.01
C ASP A 893 -7.63 -13.96 -25.79
N PRO A 894 -7.82 -13.63 -27.08
CA PRO A 894 -8.91 -14.15 -27.90
C PRO A 894 -8.82 -15.67 -28.10
N GLY A 895 -7.65 -16.30 -27.91
CA GLY A 895 -7.55 -17.76 -27.83
C GLY A 895 -8.29 -18.37 -26.63
N ALA A 896 -8.45 -17.61 -25.54
CA ALA A 896 -9.23 -18.00 -24.37
C ALA A 896 -10.75 -17.72 -24.54
N ASN A 897 -11.14 -16.98 -25.59
CA ASN A 897 -12.53 -16.62 -25.91
C ASN A 897 -13.32 -16.06 -24.69
N ARG A 898 -12.64 -15.28 -23.85
CA ARG A 898 -13.24 -14.60 -22.70
C ARG A 898 -14.14 -13.48 -23.21
N ALA A 899 -15.42 -13.53 -22.82
CA ALA A 899 -16.38 -12.49 -23.21
C ALA A 899 -16.01 -11.14 -22.61
N GLY A 900 -16.35 -10.04 -23.29
CA GLY A 900 -16.11 -8.67 -22.78
C GLY A 900 -16.68 -8.43 -21.38
N SER A 901 -17.80 -9.07 -21.01
CA SER A 901 -18.41 -8.99 -19.67
C SER A 901 -17.59 -9.66 -18.55
N GLN A 902 -16.56 -10.40 -18.90
CA GLN A 902 -15.63 -11.08 -17.99
C GLN A 902 -14.26 -10.40 -17.98
N ALA A 903 -14.14 -9.19 -18.53
CA ALA A 903 -12.89 -8.45 -18.55
C ALA A 903 -12.34 -8.24 -17.13
N GLN A 904 -11.03 -8.10 -17.04
CA GLN A 904 -10.32 -7.93 -15.78
C GLN A 904 -9.39 -6.73 -15.84
N LEU A 905 -9.36 -5.97 -14.74
CA LEU A 905 -8.32 -4.98 -14.46
C LEU A 905 -7.38 -5.54 -13.39
N PHE A 906 -6.09 -5.23 -13.52
CA PHE A 906 -5.08 -5.69 -12.59
C PHE A 906 -4.43 -4.52 -11.87
N PHE A 907 -3.99 -4.77 -10.64
CA PHE A 907 -3.30 -3.80 -9.80
C PHE A 907 -1.95 -4.40 -9.38
N PRO A 908 -0.83 -3.68 -9.52
CA PRO A 908 0.48 -4.25 -9.24
C PRO A 908 0.62 -4.63 -7.77
N HIS A 909 1.44 -5.63 -7.46
CA HIS A 909 1.86 -6.02 -6.11
C HIS A 909 0.80 -6.56 -5.15
N ILE A 910 -0.47 -6.23 -5.34
CA ILE A 910 -1.50 -6.48 -4.33
C ILE A 910 -1.61 -7.97 -3.95
N GLY A 911 -1.50 -8.87 -4.94
CA GLY A 911 -1.49 -10.31 -4.67
C GLY A 911 -0.24 -10.77 -3.93
N GLY A 912 0.92 -10.16 -4.21
CA GLY A 912 2.15 -10.39 -3.47
C GLY A 912 2.03 -9.90 -2.02
N ILE A 913 1.42 -8.72 -1.80
CA ILE A 913 1.16 -8.21 -0.45
C ILE A 913 0.26 -9.19 0.31
N TYR A 914 -0.76 -9.73 -0.34
CA TYR A 914 -1.62 -10.75 0.27
C TYR A 914 -0.85 -12.03 0.64
N ASP A 915 -0.08 -12.59 -0.29
CA ASP A 915 0.62 -13.86 -0.03
C ASP A 915 1.76 -13.70 0.98
N TYR A 916 2.60 -12.67 0.85
CA TYR A 916 3.80 -12.53 1.69
C TYR A 916 3.56 -11.72 2.96
N PHE A 917 2.81 -10.61 2.90
CA PHE A 917 2.58 -9.77 4.08
C PHE A 917 1.39 -10.25 4.90
N LEU A 918 0.24 -10.54 4.29
CA LEU A 918 -0.92 -10.98 5.05
C LEU A 918 -0.79 -12.44 5.48
N LYS A 919 -0.62 -13.42 4.58
CA LYS A 919 -0.59 -14.83 4.99
C LYS A 919 0.67 -15.20 5.77
N ASP A 920 1.85 -14.95 5.21
CA ASP A 920 3.09 -15.49 5.77
C ASP A 920 3.50 -14.79 7.08
N ILE A 921 3.46 -13.45 7.13
CA ILE A 921 3.80 -12.72 8.37
C ILE A 921 2.75 -12.96 9.45
N GLN A 922 1.45 -13.02 9.13
CA GLN A 922 0.46 -13.38 10.15
C GLN A 922 0.72 -14.75 10.72
N THR A 923 1.05 -15.72 9.86
CA THR A 923 1.39 -17.07 10.31
C THR A 923 2.62 -17.04 11.22
N ALA A 924 3.64 -16.26 10.87
CA ALA A 924 4.86 -16.14 11.68
C ALA A 924 4.65 -15.42 13.03
N LEU A 925 3.77 -14.42 13.07
CA LEU A 925 3.55 -13.58 14.26
C LEU A 925 2.37 -14.05 15.14
N ARG A 926 1.66 -15.11 14.75
CA ARG A 926 0.58 -15.69 15.58
C ARG A 926 1.15 -16.33 16.84
N PRO A 927 0.53 -16.11 18.02
CA PRO A 927 0.93 -16.81 19.24
C PRO A 927 0.92 -18.33 19.04
N TYR A 928 2.00 -18.98 19.48
CA TYR A 928 2.14 -20.43 19.40
C TYR A 928 0.99 -21.14 20.13
N GLY A 929 0.26 -22.02 19.43
CA GLY A 929 -0.89 -22.77 19.98
C GLY A 929 -2.28 -22.26 19.56
N VAL A 930 -2.37 -21.15 18.82
CA VAL A 930 -3.61 -20.70 18.18
C VAL A 930 -3.60 -21.19 16.73
N ALA A 931 -4.23 -22.34 16.46
CA ALA A 931 -4.42 -22.82 15.09
C ALA A 931 -5.22 -21.76 14.30
N PRO A 932 -4.97 -21.58 12.98
CA PRO A 932 -5.91 -20.86 12.14
C PRO A 932 -7.29 -21.49 12.32
N ASP A 933 -8.26 -20.71 12.78
CA ASP A 933 -9.65 -21.09 12.62
C ASP A 933 -9.84 -21.26 11.11
N SER A 934 -9.94 -22.51 10.64
CA SER A 934 -10.23 -22.80 9.25
C SER A 934 -11.49 -22.02 8.88
N PRO A 935 -11.43 -21.07 7.94
CA PRO A 935 -12.61 -20.34 7.54
C PRO A 935 -13.55 -21.32 6.83
N GLY A 936 -14.61 -21.74 7.51
CA GLY A 936 -15.93 -21.95 6.91
C GLY A 936 -16.14 -22.99 5.80
N THR A 937 -15.22 -23.92 5.51
CA THR A 937 -15.54 -25.04 4.60
C THR A 937 -15.29 -26.40 5.24
N THR A 938 -16.37 -27.17 5.37
CA THR A 938 -16.37 -28.63 5.43
C THR A 938 -15.78 -29.19 4.12
N ALA A 939 -14.48 -29.05 3.92
CA ALA A 939 -13.76 -29.82 2.93
C ALA A 939 -13.30 -31.11 3.61
N GLN A 940 -13.90 -32.24 3.22
CA GLN A 940 -13.31 -33.54 3.48
C GLN A 940 -11.89 -33.53 2.92
N VAL A 941 -10.90 -33.61 3.81
CA VAL A 941 -9.52 -33.86 3.44
C VAL A 941 -9.48 -35.23 2.80
N SER A 942 -9.31 -35.29 1.48
CA SER A 942 -8.87 -36.52 0.83
C SER A 942 -7.50 -36.88 1.40
N PRO A 943 -7.27 -38.14 1.82
CA PRO A 943 -6.03 -38.52 2.47
C PRO A 943 -4.89 -38.38 1.46
N VAL A 944 -3.95 -37.50 1.76
CA VAL A 944 -2.62 -37.55 1.16
C VAL A 944 -1.99 -38.85 1.65
N SER A 945 -1.76 -39.78 0.72
CA SER A 945 -1.09 -41.05 0.95
C SER A 945 0.40 -40.81 1.24
N SER A 946 0.73 -40.41 2.47
CA SER A 946 2.07 -40.64 3.00
C SER A 946 1.98 -41.84 3.95
N SER A 947 2.55 -42.95 3.50
CA SER A 947 2.58 -44.26 4.16
C SER A 947 3.43 -44.30 5.44
N VAL A 948 3.24 -43.35 6.35
CA VAL A 948 3.78 -43.46 7.71
C VAL A 948 2.79 -44.28 8.51
N ASP A 949 3.13 -45.54 8.72
CA ASP A 949 2.40 -46.48 9.58
C ASP A 949 2.13 -45.82 10.95
N PRO A 950 0.85 -45.66 11.37
CA PRO A 950 0.49 -45.08 12.68
C PRO A 950 1.03 -45.88 13.88
N GLY A 951 1.68 -47.02 13.65
CA GLY A 951 2.14 -47.94 14.67
C GLY A 951 3.55 -47.73 15.26
N GLN A 952 4.43 -46.88 14.71
CA GLN A 952 5.83 -46.82 15.18
C GLN A 952 6.20 -45.56 15.96
N CYS A 953 5.81 -45.52 17.24
CA CYS A 953 6.52 -44.71 18.23
C CYS A 953 7.87 -45.40 18.52
N ARG A 954 8.99 -44.76 18.16
CA ARG A 954 10.33 -45.35 18.35
C ARG A 954 10.56 -45.72 19.82
N SER A 955 10.82 -47.00 20.06
CA SER A 955 10.88 -47.69 21.36
C SER A 955 12.04 -47.28 22.29
N SER A 956 12.85 -46.27 21.92
CA SER A 956 14.08 -45.97 22.65
C SER A 956 13.96 -44.87 23.70
N ILE A 957 12.85 -44.13 23.76
CA ILE A 957 12.70 -42.97 24.68
C ILE A 957 11.74 -43.27 25.84
N TRP A 958 10.93 -44.34 25.77
CA TRP A 958 9.87 -44.57 26.75
C TRP A 958 9.74 -46.05 27.13
N SER A 959 9.64 -46.34 28.42
CA SER A 959 9.18 -47.62 28.96
C SER A 959 7.66 -47.78 28.86
N GLY A 960 7.04 -47.17 27.84
CA GLY A 960 5.61 -47.28 27.57
C GLY A 960 5.30 -48.71 27.15
N ILE A 961 4.24 -49.28 27.71
CA ILE A 961 3.81 -50.64 27.37
C ILE A 961 3.36 -50.62 25.90
N PRO A 962 3.88 -51.52 25.04
CA PRO A 962 3.37 -51.68 23.69
C PRO A 962 1.87 -51.92 23.74
N ILE A 963 1.12 -51.52 22.70
CA ILE A 963 -0.34 -51.73 22.68
C ILE A 963 -0.71 -53.21 22.90
N ASP A 964 0.13 -54.13 22.42
CA ASP A 964 -0.04 -55.58 22.58
C ASP A 964 0.23 -56.08 24.02
N GLY A 965 0.72 -55.21 24.91
CA GLY A 965 0.80 -55.47 26.35
C GLY A 965 -0.51 -55.19 27.09
N PHE A 966 -1.57 -54.74 26.40
CA PHE A 966 -2.93 -54.69 26.93
C PHE A 966 -3.74 -55.89 26.42
N PRO A 967 -4.73 -56.37 27.20
CA PRO A 967 -5.66 -57.40 26.73
C PRO A 967 -6.37 -56.97 25.43
N GLY A 968 -6.64 -57.93 24.55
CA GLY A 968 -7.12 -57.69 23.17
C GLY A 968 -8.25 -56.66 23.06
N PRO A 969 -9.36 -56.79 23.83
CA PRO A 969 -10.47 -55.83 23.76
C PRO A 969 -10.10 -54.38 24.13
N ILE A 970 -9.11 -54.18 25.01
CA ILE A 970 -8.62 -52.86 25.40
C ILE A 970 -7.70 -52.30 24.32
N ALA A 971 -6.82 -53.14 23.77
CA ALA A 971 -5.97 -52.78 22.63
C ALA A 971 -6.82 -52.34 21.42
N ASP A 972 -7.91 -53.04 21.13
CA ASP A 972 -8.81 -52.70 20.02
C ASP A 972 -9.53 -51.36 20.24
N ALA A 973 -9.94 -51.07 21.48
CA ALA A 973 -10.50 -49.77 21.83
C ALA A 973 -9.49 -48.62 21.64
N PHE A 974 -8.21 -48.83 21.99
CA PHE A 974 -7.16 -47.85 21.72
C PHE A 974 -6.94 -47.62 20.22
N ARG A 975 -6.84 -48.68 19.41
CA ARG A 975 -6.69 -48.55 17.95
C ARG A 975 -7.89 -47.81 17.33
N ALA A 976 -9.09 -48.13 17.77
CA ALA A 976 -10.31 -47.53 17.25
C ALA A 976 -10.45 -46.05 17.63
N ALA A 977 -10.15 -45.69 18.88
CA ALA A 977 -10.14 -44.29 19.32
C ALA A 977 -9.02 -43.50 18.61
N SER A 978 -7.83 -44.09 18.51
CA SER A 978 -6.67 -43.55 17.80
C SER A 978 -7.02 -43.24 16.34
N ALA A 979 -7.64 -44.18 15.64
CA ALA A 979 -8.07 -43.99 14.25
C ALA A 979 -9.17 -42.94 14.13
N LYS A 980 -10.18 -42.96 15.03
CA LYS A 980 -11.32 -42.03 14.98
C LYS A 980 -10.90 -40.58 15.21
N PHE A 981 -9.95 -40.35 16.10
CA PHE A 981 -9.55 -39.00 16.53
C PHE A 981 -8.16 -38.59 16.03
N ASN A 982 -7.53 -39.39 15.16
CA ASN A 982 -6.19 -39.16 14.62
C ASN A 982 -5.13 -38.87 15.71
N ILE A 983 -5.15 -39.65 16.79
CA ILE A 983 -4.17 -39.57 17.89
C ILE A 983 -3.29 -40.81 17.84
N PRO A 984 -1.95 -40.72 17.92
CA PRO A 984 -1.10 -41.90 17.96
C PRO A 984 -1.48 -42.85 19.10
N THR A 985 -1.63 -44.14 18.81
CA THR A 985 -2.06 -45.11 19.82
C THR A 985 -1.14 -45.14 21.05
N CYS A 986 0.16 -44.90 20.86
CA CYS A 986 1.12 -44.86 21.97
C CYS A 986 0.84 -43.74 22.99
N VAL A 987 0.15 -42.67 22.60
CA VAL A 987 -0.28 -41.60 23.51
C VAL A 987 -1.35 -42.12 24.46
N LEU A 988 -2.37 -42.78 23.91
CA LEU A 988 -3.47 -43.32 24.70
C LEU A 988 -3.00 -44.45 25.61
N THR A 989 -2.11 -45.32 25.14
CA THR A 989 -1.54 -46.40 25.97
C THR A 989 -0.61 -45.88 27.06
N ALA A 990 0.08 -44.75 26.83
CA ALA A 990 0.89 -44.10 27.86
C ALA A 990 0.01 -43.53 28.99
N ILE A 991 -1.05 -42.79 28.65
CA ILE A 991 -2.01 -42.28 29.63
C ILE A 991 -2.61 -43.43 30.42
N ALA A 992 -3.05 -44.49 29.73
CA ALA A 992 -3.58 -45.68 30.38
C ALA A 992 -2.57 -46.43 31.25
N SER A 993 -1.28 -46.44 30.89
CA SER A 993 -0.25 -47.10 31.70
C SER A 993 0.04 -46.33 32.99
N ILE A 994 -0.12 -45.01 32.95
CA ILE A 994 0.10 -44.11 34.10
C ILE A 994 -1.16 -44.09 34.97
N GLU A 995 -2.32 -43.82 34.37
CA GLU A 995 -3.58 -43.54 35.07
C GLU A 995 -4.45 -44.78 35.27
N GLY A 996 -4.44 -45.67 34.28
CA GLY A 996 -5.21 -46.90 34.23
C GLY A 996 -4.40 -48.15 34.50
N SER A 997 -3.34 -48.04 35.31
CA SER A 997 -2.25 -49.02 35.47
C SER A 997 -2.67 -50.48 35.73
N THR A 998 -3.92 -50.70 36.12
CA THR A 998 -4.53 -52.02 36.35
C THR A 998 -5.14 -52.65 35.10
N MET A 999 -5.46 -51.88 34.04
CA MET A 999 -6.03 -52.39 32.79
C MET A 999 -5.13 -53.43 32.10
N ARG A 1000 -3.80 -53.26 32.24
CA ARG A 1000 -2.81 -54.21 31.70
C ARG A 1000 -2.86 -55.58 32.39
N ASN A 1001 -3.35 -55.62 33.63
CA ASN A 1001 -3.36 -56.82 34.47
C ASN A 1001 -4.70 -57.57 34.37
N LEU A 1002 -5.62 -57.13 33.50
CA LEU A 1002 -6.89 -57.80 33.31
C LEU A 1002 -6.70 -59.04 32.45
N SER A 1003 -7.42 -60.11 32.76
CA SER A 1003 -7.59 -61.21 31.81
C SER A 1003 -8.37 -60.74 30.57
N ASN A 1004 -8.25 -61.42 29.44
CA ASN A 1004 -9.06 -61.11 28.26
C ASN A 1004 -10.57 -61.16 28.56
N THR A 1005 -11.01 -62.04 29.45
CA THR A 1005 -12.41 -62.13 29.88
C THR A 1005 -12.86 -60.89 30.69
N GLU A 1006 -12.03 -60.42 31.63
CA GLU A 1006 -12.28 -59.18 32.38
C GLU A 1006 -12.24 -57.95 31.46
N ALA A 1007 -11.26 -57.89 30.55
CA ALA A 1007 -11.15 -56.84 29.55
C ALA A 1007 -12.37 -56.80 28.62
N GLN A 1008 -12.86 -57.96 28.18
CA GLN A 1008 -14.05 -58.06 27.35
C GLN A 1008 -15.30 -57.61 28.10
N ALA A 1009 -15.39 -57.89 29.41
CA ALA A 1009 -16.49 -57.42 30.25
C ALA A 1009 -16.53 -55.88 30.35
N ILE A 1010 -15.38 -55.21 30.42
CA ILE A 1010 -15.31 -53.74 30.55
C ILE A 1010 -15.26 -52.98 29.23
N ALA A 1011 -14.96 -53.63 28.12
CA ALA A 1011 -14.86 -52.99 26.80
C ALA A 1011 -16.08 -53.24 25.89
N ARG A 1012 -16.94 -54.21 26.22
CA ARG A 1012 -18.18 -54.47 25.47
C ARG A 1012 -19.24 -53.39 25.72
N PRO A 1013 -20.25 -53.26 24.86
CA PRO A 1013 -21.38 -52.38 25.13
C PRO A 1013 -22.13 -52.79 26.41
N TRP A 1014 -22.41 -51.83 27.28
CA TRP A 1014 -23.23 -52.00 28.48
C TRP A 1014 -24.64 -51.49 28.22
N THR A 1015 -25.64 -52.24 28.65
CA THR A 1015 -27.06 -51.86 28.53
C THR A 1015 -27.64 -51.32 29.83
N SER A 1016 -26.92 -51.53 30.93
CA SER A 1016 -27.24 -51.07 32.28
C SER A 1016 -25.98 -50.58 33.00
N GLY A 1017 -26.12 -50.05 34.22
CA GLY A 1017 -24.99 -49.51 35.00
C GLY A 1017 -23.93 -50.58 35.38
N PRO A 1018 -22.72 -50.16 35.79
CA PRO A 1018 -21.55 -51.02 35.97
C PRO A 1018 -21.80 -52.23 36.88
N GLN A 1019 -22.55 -52.07 37.96
CA GLN A 1019 -22.82 -53.15 38.92
C GLN A 1019 -23.76 -54.24 38.36
N ALA A 1020 -24.62 -53.89 37.40
CA ALA A 1020 -25.53 -54.85 36.76
C ALA A 1020 -24.81 -55.63 35.65
N GLU A 1021 -23.89 -54.98 34.93
CA GLU A 1021 -23.12 -55.56 33.83
C GLU A 1021 -21.88 -56.34 34.30
N ILE A 1022 -21.33 -55.96 35.45
CA ILE A 1022 -20.16 -56.57 36.09
C ILE A 1022 -20.54 -56.96 37.52
N PRO A 1023 -21.35 -58.02 37.69
CA PRO A 1023 -21.66 -58.51 39.02
C PRO A 1023 -20.39 -59.07 39.66
N ASP A 1024 -20.12 -58.67 40.91
CA ASP A 1024 -18.95 -59.13 41.68
C ASP A 1024 -18.88 -60.66 41.80
N SER A 1025 -20.00 -61.38 41.63
CA SER A 1025 -20.04 -62.84 41.61
C SER A 1025 -19.38 -63.47 40.38
N LEU A 1026 -19.41 -62.80 39.23
CA LEU A 1026 -18.79 -63.26 37.98
C LEU A 1026 -17.39 -62.67 37.76
N TYR A 1027 -17.15 -61.47 38.30
CA TYR A 1027 -15.88 -60.75 38.16
C TYR A 1027 -15.42 -60.15 39.50
N PRO A 1028 -14.99 -60.97 40.47
CA PRO A 1028 -14.72 -60.53 41.84
C PRO A 1028 -13.74 -59.36 41.90
N GLY A 1029 -14.23 -58.19 42.35
CA GLY A 1029 -13.43 -57.00 42.54
C GLY A 1029 -13.00 -56.30 41.25
N LEU A 1030 -13.57 -56.65 40.08
CA LEU A 1030 -13.19 -56.03 38.80
C LEU A 1030 -13.46 -54.51 38.79
N LEU A 1031 -14.59 -54.06 39.33
CA LEU A 1031 -14.89 -52.63 39.46
C LEU A 1031 -13.86 -51.89 40.32
N ASN A 1032 -13.34 -52.54 41.37
CA ASN A 1032 -12.23 -52.01 42.16
C ASN A 1032 -10.93 -51.99 41.36
N LYS A 1033 -10.63 -53.06 40.61
CA LYS A 1033 -9.44 -53.12 39.75
C LYS A 1033 -9.40 -51.97 38.75
N ILE A 1034 -10.52 -51.63 38.12
CA ILE A 1034 -10.58 -50.52 37.14
C ILE A 1034 -10.91 -49.16 37.74
N ASN A 1035 -10.83 -49.02 39.07
CA ASN A 1035 -11.10 -47.77 39.79
C ASN A 1035 -12.47 -47.16 39.43
N CYS A 1036 -13.53 -47.97 39.30
CA CYS A 1036 -14.90 -47.53 39.01
C CYS A 1036 -15.61 -46.88 40.24
N TYR A 1037 -14.83 -46.29 41.13
CA TYR A 1037 -15.32 -45.53 42.27
C TYR A 1037 -14.67 -44.15 42.24
N LEU A 1038 -15.43 -43.12 42.60
CA LEU A 1038 -14.93 -41.76 42.69
C LEU A 1038 -13.74 -41.72 43.64
N ASN A 1039 -12.57 -41.34 43.11
CA ASN A 1039 -11.41 -41.07 43.95
C ASN A 1039 -11.54 -39.67 44.60
N SER A 1040 -10.59 -39.33 45.49
CA SER A 1040 -10.59 -38.04 46.20
C SER A 1040 -10.47 -36.81 45.29
N ALA A 1041 -10.08 -36.99 44.03
CA ALA A 1041 -9.99 -35.94 43.00
C ALA A 1041 -11.23 -35.87 42.09
N GLY A 1042 -12.27 -36.68 42.35
CA GLY A 1042 -13.49 -36.71 41.51
C GLY A 1042 -13.30 -37.42 40.17
N ALA A 1043 -12.18 -38.11 39.98
CA ALA A 1043 -11.90 -38.96 38.82
C ALA A 1043 -12.36 -40.40 39.06
N ILE A 1044 -12.77 -41.07 37.98
CA ILE A 1044 -13.36 -42.40 38.04
C ILE A 1044 -13.09 -43.18 36.75
N GLY A 1045 -13.08 -44.50 36.87
CA GLY A 1045 -12.99 -45.43 35.76
C GLY A 1045 -11.56 -45.67 35.27
N PRO A 1046 -11.40 -46.50 34.24
CA PRO A 1046 -10.10 -47.03 33.83
C PRO A 1046 -9.13 -45.96 33.33
N MET A 1047 -9.61 -44.83 32.81
CA MET A 1047 -8.76 -43.71 32.37
C MET A 1047 -8.66 -42.59 33.42
N GLN A 1048 -9.25 -42.77 34.60
CA GLN A 1048 -9.34 -41.76 35.66
C GLN A 1048 -9.86 -40.40 35.15
N ILE A 1049 -10.94 -40.42 34.37
CA ILE A 1049 -11.56 -39.20 33.83
C ILE A 1049 -12.43 -38.50 34.90
N THR A 1050 -12.33 -37.18 35.01
CA THR A 1050 -13.18 -36.39 35.92
C THR A 1050 -14.62 -36.33 35.42
N ILE A 1051 -15.57 -36.03 36.32
CA ILE A 1051 -17.00 -35.84 35.97
C ILE A 1051 -17.18 -34.80 34.86
N ASP A 1052 -16.51 -33.66 34.96
CA ASP A 1052 -16.70 -32.56 34.00
C ASP A 1052 -16.16 -32.90 32.62
N SER A 1053 -14.96 -33.50 32.55
CA SER A 1053 -14.39 -34.01 31.31
C SER A 1053 -15.28 -35.08 30.70
N TRP A 1054 -15.80 -35.99 31.53
CA TRP A 1054 -16.72 -37.01 31.06
C TRP A 1054 -17.98 -36.40 30.45
N ASN A 1055 -18.64 -35.47 31.13
CA ASN A 1055 -19.89 -34.86 30.64
C ASN A 1055 -19.71 -34.16 29.29
N GLY A 1056 -18.54 -33.54 29.05
CA GLY A 1056 -18.24 -32.90 27.76
C GLY A 1056 -17.96 -33.88 26.60
N TYR A 1057 -17.56 -35.12 26.91
CA TYR A 1057 -17.03 -36.06 25.91
C TYR A 1057 -17.60 -37.49 25.98
N GLN A 1058 -18.63 -37.74 26.79
CA GLN A 1058 -19.22 -39.08 26.99
C GLN A 1058 -19.68 -39.72 25.67
N ASP A 1059 -20.17 -38.93 24.72
CA ASP A 1059 -20.64 -39.42 23.41
C ASP A 1059 -19.51 -39.75 22.43
N ALA A 1060 -18.24 -39.66 22.83
CA ALA A 1060 -17.11 -39.90 21.95
C ALA A 1060 -17.07 -41.32 21.37
N SER A 1061 -17.57 -42.32 22.10
CA SER A 1061 -17.62 -43.72 21.67
C SER A 1061 -18.81 -44.07 20.79
N GLN A 1062 -19.77 -43.15 20.60
CA GLN A 1062 -20.94 -43.40 19.74
C GLN A 1062 -20.47 -43.77 18.31
N GLY A 1063 -21.06 -44.84 17.76
CA GLY A 1063 -20.67 -45.44 16.48
C GLY A 1063 -19.64 -46.58 16.57
N TYR A 1064 -18.84 -46.66 17.63
CA TYR A 1064 -17.96 -47.82 17.88
C TYR A 1064 -18.70 -48.94 18.63
N LEU A 1065 -19.54 -48.57 19.60
CA LEU A 1065 -20.26 -49.52 20.46
C LEU A 1065 -21.79 -49.52 20.25
N GLY A 1066 -22.25 -48.93 19.14
CA GLY A 1066 -23.68 -48.76 18.83
C GLY A 1066 -24.35 -47.60 19.57
N THR A 1067 -25.68 -47.52 19.49
CA THR A 1067 -26.51 -46.53 20.20
C THR A 1067 -26.82 -47.04 21.61
N ARG A 1068 -26.02 -46.62 22.60
CA ARG A 1068 -26.26 -46.87 24.02
C ARG A 1068 -25.83 -45.68 24.87
N VAL A 1069 -26.19 -45.69 26.14
CA VAL A 1069 -25.70 -44.71 27.12
C VAL A 1069 -24.23 -45.02 27.42
N PRO A 1070 -23.29 -44.09 27.15
CA PRO A 1070 -21.88 -44.25 27.51
C PRO A 1070 -21.72 -44.30 29.04
N ASP A 1071 -20.72 -45.04 29.53
CA ASP A 1071 -20.41 -45.11 30.96
C ASP A 1071 -18.91 -44.94 31.20
N ARG A 1072 -18.52 -44.05 32.11
CA ARG A 1072 -17.11 -43.75 32.43
C ARG A 1072 -16.33 -44.92 33.01
N CYS A 1073 -17.00 -45.94 33.52
CA CYS A 1073 -16.38 -47.18 33.96
C CYS A 1073 -16.22 -48.21 32.83
N ASN A 1074 -16.89 -48.02 31.70
CA ASN A 1074 -16.63 -48.79 30.50
C ASN A 1074 -15.31 -48.31 29.89
N ALA A 1075 -14.37 -49.22 29.69
CA ALA A 1075 -13.03 -48.88 29.24
C ALA A 1075 -13.02 -48.27 27.84
N ALA A 1076 -13.85 -48.80 26.93
CA ALA A 1076 -13.91 -48.27 25.59
C ALA A 1076 -14.51 -46.84 25.59
N ASP A 1077 -15.55 -46.57 26.39
CA ASP A 1077 -16.07 -45.20 26.47
C ASP A 1077 -15.06 -44.22 27.08
N ALA A 1078 -14.38 -44.61 28.16
CA ALA A 1078 -13.37 -43.78 28.82
C ALA A 1078 -12.18 -43.48 27.90
N ILE A 1079 -11.73 -44.46 27.11
CA ILE A 1079 -10.65 -44.30 26.12
C ILE A 1079 -11.07 -43.32 25.02
N PHE A 1080 -12.27 -43.46 24.46
CA PHE A 1080 -12.77 -42.57 23.41
C PHE A 1080 -13.00 -41.15 23.95
N ALA A 1081 -13.55 -41.01 25.15
CA ALA A 1081 -13.72 -39.71 25.80
C ALA A 1081 -12.36 -39.01 26.01
N THR A 1082 -11.34 -39.77 26.46
CA THR A 1082 -9.97 -39.26 26.63
C THR A 1082 -9.34 -38.87 25.28
N ALA A 1083 -9.56 -39.66 24.22
CA ALA A 1083 -9.07 -39.32 22.89
C ALA A 1083 -9.73 -38.04 22.35
N LYS A 1084 -11.06 -37.94 22.43
CA LYS A 1084 -11.80 -36.73 22.01
C LYS A 1084 -11.38 -35.51 22.82
N PHE A 1085 -11.15 -35.70 24.11
CA PHE A 1085 -10.62 -34.67 25.01
C PHE A 1085 -9.28 -34.12 24.54
N LEU A 1086 -8.33 -35.00 24.18
CA LEU A 1086 -6.99 -34.60 23.71
C LEU A 1086 -7.03 -33.81 22.39
N VAL A 1087 -7.94 -34.15 21.47
CA VAL A 1087 -8.08 -33.39 20.20
C VAL A 1087 -8.62 -31.99 20.43
N ASN A 1088 -9.52 -31.81 21.40
CA ASN A 1088 -10.19 -30.52 21.63
C ASN A 1088 -9.38 -29.53 22.48
N GLY A 1089 -8.14 -29.86 22.88
CA GLY A 1089 -7.17 -28.92 23.45
C GLY A 1089 -7.54 -28.28 24.78
N ARG A 1090 -8.58 -28.76 25.49
CA ARG A 1090 -9.06 -28.19 26.75
C ARG A 1090 -8.67 -29.06 27.94
N LEU A 1091 -7.60 -28.72 28.66
CA LEU A 1091 -7.37 -29.24 30.01
C LEU A 1091 -8.31 -28.51 30.99
N PRO A 1092 -9.15 -29.18 31.80
CA PRO A 1092 -9.97 -28.53 32.81
C PRO A 1092 -9.07 -28.13 33.97
N ILE A 1093 -9.04 -26.83 34.24
CA ILE A 1093 -8.51 -26.26 35.48
C ILE A 1093 -9.62 -26.43 36.54
N TYR A 1094 -9.30 -27.02 37.69
CA TYR A 1094 -10.25 -27.19 38.79
C TYR A 1094 -10.85 -25.86 39.24
N GLY A 1095 -12.18 -25.81 39.38
CA GLY A 1095 -12.85 -24.93 40.33
C GLY A 1095 -12.92 -25.61 41.70
N PHE A 1096 -12.27 -25.04 42.71
CA PHE A 1096 -12.42 -25.47 44.11
C PHE A 1096 -13.47 -24.60 44.84
N PRO A 1097 -14.10 -25.10 45.92
CA PRO A 1097 -15.15 -24.38 46.63
C PRO A 1097 -14.63 -23.06 47.19
N ALA A 1098 -15.47 -22.02 47.12
CA ALA A 1098 -15.16 -20.67 47.59
C ALA A 1098 -14.64 -20.66 49.04
N GLY A 1099 -13.39 -20.20 49.25
CA GLY A 1099 -12.87 -19.92 50.60
C GLY A 1099 -11.35 -20.01 50.80
N SER A 1100 -10.55 -20.58 49.90
CA SER A 1100 -9.10 -20.67 50.08
C SER A 1100 -8.35 -19.57 49.32
N GLY A 1101 -7.96 -18.50 50.00
CA GLY A 1101 -7.32 -17.31 49.43
C GLY A 1101 -5.95 -17.55 48.77
N TRP A 1102 -5.93 -17.93 47.50
CA TRP A 1102 -4.73 -18.06 46.67
C TRP A 1102 -4.98 -17.50 45.26
N SER A 1103 -4.46 -16.30 44.96
CA SER A 1103 -4.69 -15.57 43.69
C SER A 1103 -3.38 -15.32 42.90
N ASP A 1104 -2.64 -16.37 42.54
CA ASP A 1104 -1.44 -16.24 41.66
C ASP A 1104 -1.57 -17.13 40.39
N PRO A 1105 -1.61 -16.53 39.18
CA PRO A 1105 -1.67 -17.23 37.89
C PRO A 1105 -0.41 -18.04 37.51
N ARG A 1106 0.71 -17.94 38.25
CA ARG A 1106 1.99 -18.59 37.89
C ARG A 1106 2.13 -20.07 38.27
N LYS A 1107 1.03 -20.80 38.46
CA LYS A 1107 1.03 -22.23 38.87
C LYS A 1107 0.40 -23.17 37.83
N PHE A 1108 0.85 -23.06 36.58
CA PHE A 1108 0.36 -23.85 35.45
C PHE A 1108 0.83 -25.33 35.38
N CYS A 1109 1.62 -25.82 36.35
CA CYS A 1109 2.15 -27.21 36.33
C CYS A 1109 1.33 -28.22 37.16
N ALA A 1110 0.01 -28.06 37.28
CA ALA A 1110 -0.83 -28.91 38.14
C ALA A 1110 -1.84 -29.82 37.39
N ALA A 1111 -1.58 -30.17 36.13
CA ALA A 1111 -2.40 -31.15 35.38
C ALA A 1111 -1.96 -32.61 35.60
N GLY A 1112 -1.59 -32.95 36.84
CA GLY A 1112 -1.22 -34.29 37.27
C GLY A 1112 -1.62 -34.50 38.73
N GLN A 1113 -2.92 -34.46 39.01
CA GLN A 1113 -3.45 -34.97 40.27
C GLN A 1113 -4.20 -36.27 40.01
N THR A 1114 -3.42 -37.34 39.95
CA THR A 1114 -3.91 -38.71 40.05
C THR A 1114 -2.99 -39.46 41.01
N ASN A 1115 -3.58 -39.91 42.13
CA ASN A 1115 -3.11 -40.77 43.22
C ASN A 1115 -1.64 -40.82 43.73
N TYR A 1116 -0.63 -40.19 43.12
CA TYR A 1116 0.77 -40.39 43.46
C TYR A 1116 1.68 -39.13 43.43
N GLY A 1117 1.16 -37.95 43.77
CA GLY A 1117 2.02 -36.88 44.33
C GLY A 1117 1.64 -35.45 43.97
N SER A 1118 1.68 -34.55 44.96
CA SER A 1118 1.57 -33.10 44.76
C SER A 1118 2.95 -32.50 44.42
N CYS A 1119 3.07 -31.73 43.33
CA CYS A 1119 4.24 -30.88 43.12
C CYS A 1119 4.10 -29.58 43.95
N ARG A 1120 4.99 -29.39 44.94
CA ARG A 1120 5.15 -28.10 45.63
C ARG A 1120 6.39 -27.37 45.08
N LEU A 1121 6.23 -26.12 44.67
CA LEU A 1121 7.29 -25.30 44.09
C LEU A 1121 8.31 -24.77 45.12
N ASP A 1122 8.05 -24.90 46.43
CA ASP A 1122 8.97 -24.41 47.46
C ASP A 1122 10.04 -25.43 47.89
N ARG A 1123 9.99 -26.69 47.40
CA ARG A 1123 11.04 -27.71 47.57
C ARG A 1123 11.11 -28.68 46.38
N PRO A 1124 12.22 -28.75 45.61
CA PRO A 1124 12.36 -29.66 44.48
C PRO A 1124 12.80 -31.03 44.97
N THR A 1125 11.88 -31.79 45.57
CA THR A 1125 12.05 -33.24 45.74
C THR A 1125 10.77 -33.92 45.30
N CYS A 1126 10.69 -34.26 44.01
CA CYS A 1126 9.79 -35.32 43.54
C CYS A 1126 10.34 -36.64 44.09
N ASN A 1127 9.88 -37.07 45.25
CA ASN A 1127 10.24 -38.39 45.74
C ASN A 1127 9.48 -39.46 44.95
N ASN A 1128 10.27 -40.19 44.17
CA ASN A 1128 10.15 -41.56 43.70
C ASN A 1128 9.14 -42.01 42.63
N LEU A 1129 8.15 -41.25 42.15
CA LEU A 1129 7.41 -41.66 40.95
C LEU A 1129 6.87 -40.47 40.11
N GLY A 1130 7.65 -40.01 39.13
CA GLY A 1130 7.09 -39.55 37.84
C GLY A 1130 7.20 -38.07 37.43
N THR A 1131 8.30 -37.70 36.78
CA THR A 1131 8.44 -36.53 35.87
C THR A 1131 7.77 -36.74 34.50
N ASN A 1132 7.09 -37.86 34.30
CA ASN A 1132 6.83 -38.45 32.99
C ASN A 1132 5.56 -37.94 32.27
N TYR A 1133 4.52 -37.46 32.96
CA TYR A 1133 3.26 -37.06 32.28
C TYR A 1133 3.30 -35.65 31.67
N CYS A 1134 3.82 -34.66 32.42
CA CYS A 1134 3.96 -33.28 31.94
C CYS A 1134 5.03 -33.17 30.84
N ASP A 1135 6.16 -33.85 31.00
CA ASP A 1135 7.20 -33.92 29.97
C ASP A 1135 6.69 -34.64 28.71
N PHE A 1136 5.81 -35.63 28.87
CA PHE A 1136 5.16 -36.32 27.75
C PHE A 1136 4.26 -35.39 26.93
N LEU A 1137 3.34 -34.65 27.56
CA LEU A 1137 2.47 -33.70 26.85
C LEU A 1137 3.28 -32.57 26.19
N LEU A 1138 4.30 -32.06 26.89
CA LEU A 1138 5.20 -31.03 26.36
C LEU A 1138 6.02 -31.53 25.16
N ASN A 1139 6.49 -32.79 25.17
CA ASN A 1139 7.26 -33.35 24.06
C ASN A 1139 6.39 -33.79 22.88
N TYR A 1140 5.17 -34.29 23.15
CA TYR A 1140 4.18 -34.60 22.11
C TYR A 1140 3.76 -33.34 21.34
N CYS A 1141 3.50 -32.23 22.04
CA CYS A 1141 3.23 -30.93 21.42
C CYS A 1141 4.42 -30.33 20.65
N LYS A 1142 5.64 -30.84 20.84
CA LYS A 1142 6.88 -30.29 20.26
C LYS A 1142 7.45 -31.08 19.08
N GLY A 1143 6.88 -32.23 18.71
CA GLY A 1143 7.30 -32.95 17.49
C GLY A 1143 8.81 -33.29 17.42
N SER A 1144 9.32 -34.06 18.40
CA SER A 1144 10.61 -34.79 18.37
C SER A 1144 11.92 -34.01 18.09
N VAL A 1145 12.72 -33.74 19.13
CA VAL A 1145 14.19 -33.64 19.02
C VAL A 1145 14.85 -34.32 20.23
N ASN A 1146 15.88 -35.14 19.98
CA ASN A 1146 16.64 -35.89 20.99
C ASN A 1146 17.23 -34.96 22.08
N LEU A 1147 16.92 -35.24 23.35
CA LEU A 1147 17.55 -34.60 24.51
C LEU A 1147 18.22 -35.66 25.41
N PRO A 1148 19.37 -35.33 26.05
CA PRO A 1148 20.08 -36.27 26.91
C PRO A 1148 19.28 -36.58 28.18
N SER A 1149 19.41 -37.81 28.67
CA SER A 1149 18.68 -38.39 29.83
C SER A 1149 18.89 -37.69 31.18
N SER A 1150 19.64 -36.58 31.21
CA SER A 1150 20.02 -35.84 32.42
C SER A 1150 19.44 -34.42 32.52
N ALA A 1151 18.65 -33.94 31.55
CA ALA A 1151 18.10 -32.59 31.59
C ALA A 1151 17.00 -32.47 32.66
N LYS A 1152 17.08 -31.42 33.51
CA LYS A 1152 16.06 -31.10 34.52
C LYS A 1152 15.25 -29.88 34.09
N CYS A 1153 13.97 -29.80 34.48
CA CYS A 1153 13.13 -28.61 34.20
C CYS A 1153 13.72 -27.29 34.73
N SER A 1154 14.61 -27.33 35.72
CA SER A 1154 15.33 -26.15 36.22
C SER A 1154 16.27 -25.52 35.19
N ASP A 1155 16.69 -26.28 34.18
CA ASP A 1155 17.73 -25.85 33.24
C ASP A 1155 17.17 -24.94 32.12
N TYR A 1156 15.85 -24.66 32.12
CA TYR A 1156 15.14 -23.94 31.05
C TYR A 1156 14.45 -22.64 31.49
N PHE A 1157 14.77 -22.07 32.65
CA PHE A 1157 14.43 -20.67 32.94
C PHE A 1157 15.63 -19.78 32.63
N PRO A 1158 15.59 -18.94 31.58
CA PRO A 1158 16.62 -17.93 31.38
C PRO A 1158 16.40 -16.79 32.38
N THR A 1159 17.44 -16.48 33.14
CA THR A 1159 17.56 -15.24 33.93
C THR A 1159 17.95 -14.04 33.05
N ASP A 1160 17.37 -13.91 31.86
CA ASP A 1160 17.58 -12.76 30.95
C ASP A 1160 16.21 -12.15 30.58
N PRO A 1161 15.93 -10.87 30.93
CA PRO A 1161 14.68 -10.22 30.61
C PRO A 1161 14.75 -9.66 29.18
N ARG A 1162 14.58 -10.53 28.19
CA ARG A 1162 14.27 -10.16 26.80
C ARG A 1162 13.11 -10.99 26.28
#